data_AF-A0AB37ATP2-F1
#
_entry.id   AF-A0AB37ATP2-F1
#
_cell.length_a   1.000
_cell.length_b   1.000
_cell.length_c   1.000
_cell.angle_alpha   90.00
_cell.angle_beta   90.00
_cell.angle_gamma   90.00
#
_symmetry.space_group_name_H-M   'P 1'
#
loop_
_entity.id
_entity.type
_entity.pdbx_description
1 polymer ?
#
loop_
_entity_poly.entity_id
_entity_poly.type
_entity_poly.pdbx_seq_one_letter_code
_entity_poly.pdbx_strand_id
1 'polypeptide(L)'
;MCSSLQIKRKPLSFAAFAVAAAFVSAAGAATDGSKGDLLLYRIGPTTSELYIANADGSDEHRLIASGGFDYHGSFSPDGKWVVFTSERDGLGHASLYRVRIDGTGLQRLTDWTGVSDAAVYDPADPDVIAFVSSRRDNDTWGTTNIWTLNLKTGALHNVTGDIRFDPDKPHSFFRPSWSPDGKWIAFSSDLGTEWRGHNLPVGWERTQETAIYEIRPDGTGFRQIAARAGYADGSPSWSNDGKQIVFYETPVESTWGAHRPEAIGKVSSQIVQVDVATGVRKQLTDTPGFKVFPQYVGATDVAYHVKNGAAEGLYTTAGQSRATAGSGIRSPRYSADGKKVVYEKVVYSKPFHPNGMPLYRFDPQWNYRFVDVFPQLSRDGESLVYTEKAVGSSIVVADTDFSHARHIYDPATSGLDPKLVAMGLAGAFQPTWSPDKQWVAFGVGSWFFTRAHMPGRIARIRADGSMNGKPEILTDGKENAGFPSYSPDGTRIVYRVWSETDKGLRILDLNTRKTMVLTTEPDNLPGWSPDGTRIVFTRKEVNPNDANKFHFDVYTIKPDGTDVRRLTPPGANQAHATWTWDGRIAYSSGEYGFRDELSLYDDTFQPDGQNWVMNADGSDRHAITDTLWEDSMPLYIPKL
;
A
#
# COMPACT_ATOMS: atom_id res chain seq x y z
N MET A 1 -5.54 -97.13 6.98
CA MET A 1 -6.73 -96.37 6.55
C MET A 1 -7.30 -95.67 7.76
N CYS A 2 -7.44 -94.34 7.68
CA CYS A 2 -8.08 -93.39 8.61
C CYS A 2 -7.17 -92.16 8.73
N SER A 3 -7.49 -91.11 7.98
CA SER A 3 -6.81 -89.82 8.07
C SER A 3 -7.46 -89.02 9.20
N SER A 4 -6.69 -88.71 10.25
CA SER A 4 -7.14 -88.04 11.47
C SER A 4 -6.59 -86.61 11.57
N LEU A 5 -7.45 -85.74 12.12
CA LEU A 5 -7.14 -84.39 12.58
C LEU A 5 -5.90 -84.35 13.49
N GLN A 6 -5.08 -83.30 13.34
CA GLN A 6 -4.22 -82.81 14.43
C GLN A 6 -4.32 -81.30 14.59
N ILE A 7 -4.69 -80.91 15.82
CA ILE A 7 -4.65 -79.57 16.40
C ILE A 7 -3.22 -79.29 16.89
N LYS A 8 -2.61 -78.13 16.57
CA LYS A 8 -1.55 -77.53 17.39
C LYS A 8 -1.54 -76.00 17.39
N ARG A 9 -1.78 -75.46 18.61
CA ARG A 9 -1.19 -74.29 19.32
C ARG A 9 -0.95 -72.95 18.59
N LYS A 10 -1.55 -71.89 19.14
CA LYS A 10 -1.24 -70.46 18.92
C LYS A 10 0.04 -70.01 19.66
N PRO A 11 0.71 -68.97 19.15
CA PRO A 11 1.21 -67.87 20.00
C PRO A 11 0.76 -66.47 19.51
N LEU A 12 0.83 -65.49 20.43
CA LEU A 12 0.46 -64.08 20.28
C LEU A 12 1.31 -63.32 19.25
N SER A 13 0.72 -62.30 18.61
CA SER A 13 1.44 -61.19 17.96
C SER A 13 0.57 -59.91 17.95
N PHE A 14 1.27 -58.79 18.02
CA PHE A 14 0.87 -57.41 18.33
C PHE A 14 -0.17 -56.78 17.39
N ALA A 15 -1.07 -55.97 17.95
CA ALA A 15 -1.96 -55.08 17.21
C ALA A 15 -1.25 -53.74 16.93
N ALA A 16 -1.11 -53.38 15.66
CA ALA A 16 -0.74 -52.05 15.21
C ALA A 16 -2.00 -51.29 14.75
N PHE A 17 -2.18 -50.08 15.28
CA PHE A 17 -3.24 -49.14 14.90
C PHE A 17 -3.04 -48.67 13.45
N ALA A 18 -4.07 -48.83 12.62
CA ALA A 18 -4.13 -48.23 11.30
C ALA A 18 -4.62 -46.78 11.42
N VAL A 19 -3.76 -45.84 11.02
CA VAL A 19 -4.07 -44.42 10.85
C VAL A 19 -4.93 -44.26 9.59
N ALA A 20 -6.10 -43.63 9.74
CA ALA A 20 -6.92 -43.22 8.61
C ALA A 20 -6.21 -42.13 7.81
N ALA A 21 -5.81 -42.45 6.58
CA ALA A 21 -5.26 -41.50 5.64
C ALA A 21 -6.36 -40.50 5.21
N ALA A 22 -6.09 -39.22 5.39
CA ALA A 22 -6.90 -38.15 4.84
C ALA A 22 -6.85 -38.22 3.30
N PHE A 23 -8.03 -38.21 2.68
CA PHE A 23 -8.16 -37.99 1.25
C PHE A 23 -7.73 -36.56 0.93
N VAL A 24 -6.51 -36.40 0.41
CA VAL A 24 -6.16 -35.23 -0.40
C VAL A 24 -6.95 -35.40 -1.70
N SER A 25 -8.02 -34.63 -1.86
CA SER A 25 -8.57 -34.44 -3.19
C SER A 25 -7.49 -33.75 -4.02
N ALA A 26 -6.87 -34.48 -4.94
CA ALA A 26 -6.18 -33.90 -6.06
C ALA A 26 -7.23 -33.11 -6.86
N ALA A 27 -7.36 -31.82 -6.55
CA ALA A 27 -8.02 -30.89 -7.45
C ALA A 27 -7.19 -30.93 -8.73
N GLY A 28 -7.75 -31.53 -9.78
CA GLY A 28 -7.17 -31.51 -11.10
C GLY A 28 -6.88 -30.07 -11.49
N ALA A 29 -5.73 -29.85 -12.13
CA ALA A 29 -5.41 -28.59 -12.78
C ALA A 29 -6.48 -28.31 -13.84
N ALA A 30 -7.54 -27.61 -13.43
CA ALA A 30 -8.38 -26.89 -14.36
C ALA A 30 -7.45 -25.92 -15.09
N THR A 31 -7.45 -25.95 -16.41
CA THR A 31 -6.89 -24.85 -17.21
C THR A 31 -7.57 -23.58 -16.74
N ASP A 32 -6.87 -22.68 -16.03
CA ASP A 32 -7.55 -21.70 -15.17
C ASP A 32 -8.43 -20.66 -15.90
N GLY A 33 -8.43 -20.65 -17.24
CA GLY A 33 -9.21 -19.71 -18.03
C GLY A 33 -8.66 -18.28 -18.00
N SER A 34 -7.59 -18.01 -17.25
CA SER A 34 -6.86 -16.74 -17.29
C SER A 34 -6.30 -16.42 -18.67
N LYS A 35 -6.22 -15.11 -18.93
CA LYS A 35 -5.48 -14.49 -20.03
C LYS A 35 -3.97 -14.46 -19.77
N GLY A 36 -3.52 -14.76 -18.54
CA GLY A 36 -2.13 -14.73 -18.13
C GLY A 36 -1.95 -14.23 -16.69
N ASP A 37 -0.76 -13.74 -16.38
CA ASP A 37 -0.41 -13.18 -15.06
C ASP A 37 -0.35 -11.64 -15.12
N LEU A 38 -0.75 -10.98 -14.03
CA LEU A 38 -0.46 -9.57 -13.75
C LEU A 38 0.53 -9.50 -12.59
N LEU A 39 1.72 -9.00 -12.85
CA LEU A 39 2.74 -8.80 -11.83
C LEU A 39 2.62 -7.42 -11.20
N LEU A 40 2.78 -7.33 -9.88
CA LEU A 40 2.70 -6.09 -9.10
C LEU A 40 3.71 -6.13 -7.95
N TYR A 41 4.21 -4.96 -7.56
CA TYR A 41 4.98 -4.80 -6.32
C TYR A 41 4.11 -4.14 -5.25
N ARG A 42 3.93 -4.83 -4.12
CA ARG A 42 3.23 -4.29 -2.94
C ARG A 42 4.20 -3.69 -1.93
N ILE A 43 3.91 -2.48 -1.46
CA ILE A 43 4.63 -1.79 -0.39
C ILE A 43 3.73 -1.71 0.84
N GLY A 44 4.10 -2.45 1.89
CA GLY A 44 3.40 -2.50 3.17
C GLY A 44 4.10 -3.47 4.11
N PRO A 45 3.52 -3.75 5.29
CA PRO A 45 4.03 -4.78 6.18
C PRO A 45 4.09 -6.14 5.48
N THR A 46 5.00 -7.01 5.91
CA THR A 46 5.05 -8.41 5.44
C THR A 46 4.12 -9.32 6.21
N THR A 47 3.90 -9.01 7.49
CA THR A 47 2.95 -9.70 8.36
C THR A 47 2.27 -8.70 9.28
N SER A 48 1.02 -8.99 9.62
CA SER A 48 0.27 -8.31 10.67
C SER A 48 -0.51 -9.35 11.47
N GLU A 49 -0.31 -9.39 12.78
CA GLU A 49 -0.95 -10.38 13.66
C GLU A 49 -1.69 -9.68 14.79
N LEU A 50 -2.92 -10.10 15.07
CA LEU A 50 -3.71 -9.56 16.18
C LEU A 50 -3.30 -10.16 17.53
N TYR A 51 -3.11 -9.29 18.51
CA TYR A 51 -2.82 -9.59 19.89
C TYR A 51 -3.90 -9.03 20.80
N ILE A 52 -4.09 -9.69 21.93
CA ILE A 52 -4.90 -9.20 23.04
C ILE A 52 -4.07 -9.23 24.32
N ALA A 53 -4.28 -8.24 25.19
CA ALA A 53 -3.66 -8.15 26.50
C ALA A 53 -4.62 -7.51 27.51
N ASN A 54 -4.31 -7.62 28.80
CA ASN A 54 -4.88 -6.74 29.80
C ASN A 54 -4.35 -5.30 29.59
N ALA A 55 -5.08 -4.30 30.07
CA ALA A 55 -4.72 -2.89 29.89
C ALA A 55 -3.37 -2.51 30.53
N ASP A 56 -2.93 -3.24 31.56
CA ASP A 56 -1.62 -3.12 32.18
C ASP A 56 -0.48 -3.82 31.39
N GLY A 57 -0.83 -4.51 30.30
CA GLY A 57 0.08 -5.26 29.43
C GLY A 57 0.35 -6.70 29.85
N SER A 58 -0.20 -7.16 30.98
CA SER A 58 -0.14 -8.56 31.36
C SER A 58 -1.01 -9.43 30.44
N ASP A 59 -0.74 -10.74 30.42
CA ASP A 59 -1.49 -11.73 29.63
C ASP A 59 -1.51 -11.41 28.12
N GLU A 60 -0.44 -10.81 27.58
CA GLU A 60 -0.31 -10.59 26.14
C GLU A 60 -0.16 -11.93 25.40
N HIS A 61 -1.02 -12.17 24.42
CA HIS A 61 -0.91 -13.31 23.51
C HIS A 61 -1.57 -13.01 22.16
N ARG A 62 -1.26 -13.83 21.15
CA ARG A 62 -1.94 -13.78 19.86
C ARG A 62 -3.41 -14.15 20.03
N LEU A 63 -4.31 -13.34 19.49
CA LEU A 63 -5.75 -13.58 19.55
C LEU A 63 -6.16 -14.72 18.62
N ILE A 64 -5.53 -14.80 17.45
CA ILE A 64 -5.84 -15.80 16.42
C ILE A 64 -4.60 -16.65 16.18
N ALA A 65 -4.75 -17.97 16.35
CA ALA A 65 -3.65 -18.91 16.16
C ALA A 65 -3.40 -19.24 14.69
N SER A 66 -4.44 -19.20 13.85
CA SER A 66 -4.29 -19.35 12.41
C SER A 66 -3.63 -18.11 11.81
N GLY A 67 -2.71 -18.32 10.87
CA GLY A 67 -2.09 -17.23 10.14
C GLY A 67 -3.11 -16.39 9.39
N GLY A 68 -2.72 -15.16 9.09
CA GLY A 68 -3.50 -14.16 8.40
C GLY A 68 -2.73 -12.85 8.40
N PHE A 69 -3.17 -11.91 7.59
CA PHE A 69 -2.73 -10.53 7.69
C PHE A 69 -3.89 -9.77 8.34
N ASP A 70 -3.83 -9.60 9.66
CA ASP A 70 -4.94 -9.15 10.50
C ASP A 70 -4.63 -7.82 11.18
N TYR A 71 -5.55 -6.86 11.14
CA TYR A 71 -5.36 -5.50 11.65
C TYR A 71 -6.68 -4.82 12.03
N HIS A 72 -6.59 -3.67 12.70
CA HIS A 72 -7.71 -2.77 13.03
C HIS A 72 -8.84 -3.45 13.84
N GLY A 73 -8.45 -4.22 14.86
CA GLY A 73 -9.40 -4.90 15.75
C GLY A 73 -10.16 -3.95 16.68
N SER A 74 -11.45 -4.22 16.93
CA SER A 74 -12.29 -3.50 17.90
C SER A 74 -13.22 -4.46 18.64
N PHE A 75 -13.41 -4.24 19.94
CA PHE A 75 -14.30 -5.05 20.77
C PHE A 75 -15.79 -4.80 20.48
N SER A 76 -16.60 -5.84 20.67
CA SER A 76 -18.06 -5.71 20.85
C SER A 76 -18.39 -5.04 22.18
N PRO A 77 -19.59 -4.43 22.34
CA PRO A 77 -19.97 -3.73 23.56
C PRO A 77 -19.96 -4.61 24.81
N ASP A 78 -20.26 -5.91 24.63
CA ASP A 78 -20.21 -6.91 25.71
C ASP A 78 -18.82 -7.49 25.97
N GLY A 79 -17.81 -7.06 25.20
CA GLY A 79 -16.42 -7.50 25.33
C GLY A 79 -16.15 -8.96 24.95
N LYS A 80 -17.10 -9.66 24.31
CA LYS A 80 -16.94 -11.09 23.98
C LYS A 80 -16.42 -11.37 22.58
N TRP A 81 -16.55 -10.40 21.68
CA TRP A 81 -16.10 -10.49 20.29
C TRP A 81 -15.12 -9.37 19.97
N VAL A 82 -14.27 -9.64 19.00
CA VAL A 82 -13.46 -8.66 18.30
C VAL A 82 -13.87 -8.71 16.83
N VAL A 83 -14.27 -7.57 16.27
CA VAL A 83 -14.37 -7.36 14.81
C VAL A 83 -13.04 -6.79 14.33
N PHE A 84 -12.56 -7.21 13.16
CA PHE A 84 -11.26 -6.80 12.64
C PHE A 84 -11.19 -6.97 11.12
N THR A 85 -10.14 -6.44 10.52
CA THR A 85 -9.86 -6.55 9.08
C THR A 85 -8.84 -7.63 8.84
N SER A 86 -9.03 -8.41 7.77
CA SER A 86 -8.12 -9.47 7.39
C SER A 86 -7.97 -9.61 5.88
N GLU A 87 -6.74 -9.86 5.43
CA GLU A 87 -6.42 -10.25 4.05
C GLU A 87 -6.15 -11.75 3.91
N ARG A 88 -6.65 -12.56 4.85
CA ARG A 88 -6.43 -14.02 4.88
C ARG A 88 -6.98 -14.76 3.66
N ASP A 89 -7.95 -14.19 2.95
CA ASP A 89 -8.56 -14.77 1.75
C ASP A 89 -7.83 -14.36 0.45
N GLY A 90 -6.73 -13.62 0.57
CA GLY A 90 -5.88 -13.19 -0.53
C GLY A 90 -5.22 -11.87 -0.17
N LEU A 91 -3.88 -11.83 -0.19
CA LEU A 91 -3.16 -10.62 0.18
C LEU A 91 -3.60 -9.45 -0.72
N GLY A 92 -4.04 -8.36 -0.12
CA GLY A 92 -4.63 -7.18 -0.76
C GLY A 92 -6.15 -7.10 -0.57
N HIS A 93 -6.82 -8.20 -0.24
CA HIS A 93 -8.28 -8.20 -0.04
C HIS A 93 -8.65 -7.91 1.40
N ALA A 94 -8.84 -6.64 1.74
CA ALA A 94 -9.31 -6.26 3.08
C ALA A 94 -10.80 -6.63 3.26
N SER A 95 -11.04 -7.70 4.02
CA SER A 95 -12.38 -8.16 4.40
C SER A 95 -12.57 -8.11 5.92
N LEU A 96 -13.79 -7.88 6.38
CA LEU A 96 -14.10 -7.87 7.80
C LEU A 96 -14.38 -9.29 8.31
N TYR A 97 -13.87 -9.56 9.51
CA TYR A 97 -14.08 -10.79 10.26
C TYR A 97 -14.45 -10.45 11.69
N ARG A 98 -14.99 -11.44 12.39
CA ARG A 98 -15.06 -11.42 13.85
C ARG A 98 -14.58 -12.72 14.45
N VAL A 99 -14.09 -12.65 15.67
CA VAL A 99 -13.65 -13.80 16.47
C VAL A 99 -14.02 -13.57 17.94
N ARG A 100 -14.25 -14.63 18.70
CA ARG A 100 -14.38 -14.49 20.17
C ARG A 100 -13.04 -14.10 20.77
N ILE A 101 -13.08 -13.45 21.94
CA ILE A 101 -11.87 -13.03 22.66
C ILE A 101 -10.95 -14.20 23.10
N ASP A 102 -11.46 -15.44 23.06
CA ASP A 102 -10.68 -16.66 23.29
C ASP A 102 -10.08 -17.26 22.01
N GLY A 103 -10.21 -16.57 20.87
CA GLY A 103 -9.72 -17.00 19.56
C GLY A 103 -10.63 -17.97 18.81
N THR A 104 -11.76 -18.39 19.39
CA THR A 104 -12.69 -19.34 18.75
C THR A 104 -13.77 -18.65 17.92
N GLY A 105 -14.44 -19.42 17.05
CA GLY A 105 -15.62 -18.93 16.32
C GLY A 105 -15.31 -17.86 15.27
N LEU A 106 -14.12 -17.89 14.68
CA LEU A 106 -13.74 -17.04 13.57
C LEU A 106 -14.79 -17.09 12.44
N GLN A 107 -15.27 -15.92 12.02
CA GLN A 107 -16.32 -15.78 11.02
C GLN A 107 -16.02 -14.61 10.07
N ARG A 108 -16.10 -14.85 8.76
CA ARG A 108 -16.09 -13.80 7.73
C ARG A 108 -17.41 -13.04 7.73
N LEU A 109 -17.36 -11.71 7.62
CA LEU A 109 -18.52 -10.82 7.59
C LEU A 109 -18.75 -10.19 6.22
N THR A 110 -17.69 -10.02 5.42
CA THR A 110 -17.76 -9.36 4.10
C THR A 110 -16.93 -10.11 3.07
N ASP A 111 -17.39 -10.18 1.81
CA ASP A 111 -16.73 -10.94 0.75
C ASP A 111 -16.67 -10.29 -0.64
N TRP A 112 -17.11 -9.03 -0.75
CA TRP A 112 -17.04 -8.25 -1.99
C TRP A 112 -15.64 -7.69 -2.26
N THR A 113 -15.37 -7.37 -3.53
CA THR A 113 -14.13 -6.75 -3.97
C THR A 113 -14.00 -5.31 -3.47
N GLY A 114 -12.76 -4.89 -3.18
CA GLY A 114 -12.43 -3.60 -2.61
C GLY A 114 -12.00 -3.69 -1.14
N VAL A 115 -11.89 -2.54 -0.49
CA VAL A 115 -11.49 -2.42 0.92
C VAL A 115 -12.72 -2.40 1.82
N SER A 116 -12.73 -3.23 2.85
CA SER A 116 -13.64 -3.14 3.99
C SER A 116 -12.81 -3.16 5.28
N ASP A 117 -12.81 -2.06 6.02
CA ASP A 117 -11.82 -1.82 7.07
C ASP A 117 -12.37 -1.03 8.27
N ALA A 118 -11.63 -1.01 9.38
CA ALA A 118 -11.84 -0.20 10.58
C ALA A 118 -13.25 -0.32 11.17
N ALA A 119 -13.78 -1.55 11.23
CA ALA A 119 -15.11 -1.82 11.74
C ALA A 119 -15.22 -1.57 13.25
N VAL A 120 -16.34 -0.98 13.67
CA VAL A 120 -16.70 -0.72 15.06
C VAL A 120 -18.16 -1.07 15.30
N TYR A 121 -18.46 -1.66 16.46
CA TYR A 121 -19.84 -1.97 16.85
C TYR A 121 -20.60 -0.72 17.28
N ASP A 122 -21.91 -0.70 17.01
CA ASP A 122 -22.84 0.22 17.66
C ASP A 122 -22.97 -0.15 19.16
N PRO A 123 -22.67 0.76 20.10
CA PRO A 123 -22.84 0.53 21.53
C PRO A 123 -24.29 0.26 21.95
N ALA A 124 -25.27 0.76 21.19
CA ALA A 124 -26.70 0.62 21.47
C ALA A 124 -27.33 -0.62 20.82
N ASP A 125 -26.75 -1.13 19.72
CA ASP A 125 -27.18 -2.35 19.04
C ASP A 125 -25.98 -3.25 18.65
N PRO A 126 -25.70 -4.33 19.40
CA PRO A 126 -24.53 -5.19 19.15
C PRO A 126 -24.61 -6.00 17.84
N ASP A 127 -25.75 -5.98 17.14
CA ASP A 127 -25.89 -6.59 15.82
C ASP A 127 -25.50 -5.65 14.68
N VAL A 128 -25.17 -4.39 14.95
CA VAL A 128 -24.80 -3.40 13.94
C VAL A 128 -23.34 -3.00 14.08
N ILE A 129 -22.63 -2.93 12.95
CA ILE A 129 -21.30 -2.33 12.86
C ILE A 129 -21.31 -1.15 11.89
N ALA A 130 -20.46 -0.16 12.13
CA ALA A 130 -20.03 0.81 11.12
C ALA A 130 -18.60 0.51 10.68
N PHE A 131 -18.28 0.77 9.42
CA PHE A 131 -16.96 0.47 8.85
C PHE A 131 -16.65 1.35 7.64
N VAL A 132 -15.39 1.40 7.24
CA VAL A 132 -14.91 2.07 6.04
C VAL A 132 -15.00 1.11 4.86
N SER A 133 -15.52 1.55 3.72
CA SER A 133 -15.41 0.76 2.49
C SER A 133 -15.32 1.62 1.23
N SER A 134 -14.42 1.22 0.32
CA SER A 134 -14.29 1.76 -1.05
C SER A 134 -15.35 1.23 -2.02
N ARG A 135 -16.18 0.28 -1.57
CA ARG A 135 -17.27 -0.30 -2.34
C ARG A 135 -18.22 0.76 -2.89
N ARG A 136 -18.66 0.57 -4.13
CA ARG A 136 -19.81 1.27 -4.74
C ARG A 136 -20.96 0.31 -5.04
N ASP A 137 -20.66 -0.81 -5.69
CA ASP A 137 -21.56 -1.96 -5.85
C ASP A 137 -20.81 -3.28 -5.56
N ASN A 138 -21.18 -4.43 -6.15
CA ASN A 138 -20.44 -5.69 -5.89
C ASN A 138 -19.06 -5.73 -6.56
N ASP A 139 -18.90 -5.06 -7.71
CA ASP A 139 -17.73 -5.19 -8.59
C ASP A 139 -17.12 -3.84 -8.99
N THR A 140 -17.65 -2.72 -8.48
CA THR A 140 -17.08 -1.38 -8.64
C THR A 140 -16.70 -0.76 -7.31
N TRP A 141 -15.59 -0.03 -7.33
CA TRP A 141 -14.98 0.62 -6.17
C TRP A 141 -14.48 2.01 -6.54
N GLY A 142 -14.22 2.85 -5.53
CA GLY A 142 -13.73 4.21 -5.66
C GLY A 142 -13.17 4.75 -4.34
N THR A 143 -13.34 6.05 -4.08
CA THR A 143 -13.05 6.65 -2.77
C THR A 143 -13.86 5.99 -1.65
N THR A 144 -13.32 6.01 -0.43
CA THR A 144 -13.94 5.32 0.73
C THR A 144 -15.14 6.07 1.27
N ASN A 145 -16.11 5.30 1.78
CA ASN A 145 -17.32 5.76 2.46
C ASN A 145 -17.46 5.11 3.84
N ILE A 146 -18.35 5.68 4.67
CA ILE A 146 -18.81 5.02 5.90
C ILE A 146 -20.06 4.19 5.59
N TRP A 147 -20.02 2.92 5.96
CA TRP A 147 -21.11 1.97 5.78
C TRP A 147 -21.57 1.41 7.13
N THR A 148 -22.82 0.96 7.20
CA THR A 148 -23.32 0.13 8.29
C THR A 148 -23.76 -1.23 7.79
N LEU A 149 -23.50 -2.27 8.60
CA LEU A 149 -23.90 -3.65 8.33
C LEU A 149 -24.60 -4.23 9.57
N ASN A 150 -25.82 -4.73 9.38
CA ASN A 150 -26.50 -5.54 10.38
C ASN A 150 -26.10 -7.01 10.24
N LEU A 151 -25.40 -7.55 11.24
CA LEU A 151 -24.80 -8.88 11.25
C LEU A 151 -25.80 -10.03 11.28
N LYS A 152 -27.06 -9.78 11.66
CA LYS A 152 -28.12 -10.80 11.68
C LYS A 152 -28.88 -10.88 10.35
N THR A 153 -29.17 -9.73 9.76
CA THR A 153 -30.03 -9.62 8.58
C THR A 153 -29.24 -9.50 7.29
N GLY A 154 -27.97 -9.11 7.36
CA GLY A 154 -27.16 -8.74 6.20
C GLY A 154 -27.53 -7.37 5.61
N ALA A 155 -28.40 -6.60 6.26
CA ALA A 155 -28.77 -5.27 5.78
C ALA A 155 -27.55 -4.35 5.77
N LEU A 156 -27.25 -3.81 4.59
CA LEU A 156 -26.08 -2.98 4.31
C LEU A 156 -26.55 -1.58 3.86
N HIS A 157 -25.96 -0.52 4.41
CA HIS A 157 -26.31 0.87 4.08
C HIS A 157 -25.06 1.74 3.91
N ASN A 158 -24.99 2.50 2.81
CA ASN A 158 -23.93 3.49 2.59
C ASN A 158 -24.33 4.81 3.25
N VAL A 159 -23.80 5.06 4.45
CA VAL A 159 -24.19 6.21 5.27
C VAL A 159 -23.75 7.54 4.64
N THR A 160 -22.60 7.57 3.97
CA THR A 160 -22.07 8.78 3.33
C THR A 160 -22.32 8.85 1.83
N GLY A 161 -23.12 7.94 1.26
CA GLY A 161 -23.29 7.79 -0.19
C GLY A 161 -23.93 9.00 -0.88
N ASP A 162 -24.77 9.76 -0.18
CA ASP A 162 -25.49 10.93 -0.71
C ASP A 162 -24.77 12.27 -0.43
N ILE A 163 -23.60 12.24 0.21
CA ILE A 163 -22.83 13.45 0.51
C ILE A 163 -22.26 14.00 -0.80
N ARG A 164 -22.53 15.28 -1.06
CA ARG A 164 -22.02 15.97 -2.25
C ARG A 164 -20.56 16.38 -2.05
N PHE A 165 -19.77 16.20 -3.09
CA PHE A 165 -18.34 16.55 -3.10
C PHE A 165 -17.94 17.14 -4.46
N ASP A 166 -16.78 17.79 -4.46
CA ASP A 166 -16.08 18.19 -5.67
C ASP A 166 -15.23 17.00 -6.16
N PRO A 167 -15.49 16.44 -7.36
CA PRO A 167 -14.77 15.26 -7.85
C PRO A 167 -13.29 15.52 -8.12
N ASP A 168 -12.86 16.78 -8.25
CA ASP A 168 -11.46 17.15 -8.47
C ASP A 168 -10.66 17.25 -7.16
N LYS A 169 -11.31 17.03 -6.01
CA LYS A 169 -10.73 17.14 -4.67
C LYS A 169 -10.80 15.82 -3.89
N PRO A 170 -9.97 15.63 -2.85
CA PRO A 170 -10.14 14.53 -1.91
C PRO A 170 -11.54 14.52 -1.28
N HIS A 171 -12.11 13.33 -1.12
CA HIS A 171 -13.48 13.11 -0.65
C HIS A 171 -13.68 11.71 -0.06
N SER A 172 -12.67 11.21 0.66
CA SER A 172 -12.70 9.93 1.34
C SER A 172 -13.10 10.09 2.82
N PHE A 173 -13.64 9.03 3.40
CA PHE A 173 -14.11 8.99 4.80
C PHE A 173 -13.42 7.84 5.56
N PHE A 174 -13.01 8.08 6.82
CA PHE A 174 -12.15 7.16 7.57
C PHE A 174 -12.55 7.01 9.06
N ARG A 175 -12.14 5.89 9.67
CA ARG A 175 -12.14 5.65 11.13
C ARG A 175 -13.46 6.04 11.84
N PRO A 176 -14.58 5.34 11.57
CA PRO A 176 -15.85 5.61 12.23
C PRO A 176 -15.81 5.32 13.74
N SER A 177 -16.56 6.10 14.52
CA SER A 177 -16.83 5.88 15.94
C SER A 177 -18.25 6.29 16.29
N TRP A 178 -18.98 5.39 16.92
CA TRP A 178 -20.35 5.62 17.37
C TRP A 178 -20.44 6.48 18.62
N SER A 179 -21.48 7.30 18.70
CA SER A 179 -21.92 7.89 19.96
C SER A 179 -22.43 6.78 20.91
N PRO A 180 -22.35 6.97 22.24
CA PRO A 180 -22.76 5.95 23.20
C PRO A 180 -24.25 5.55 23.10
N ASP A 181 -25.08 6.43 22.52
CA ASP A 181 -26.50 6.20 22.31
C ASP A 181 -26.86 5.67 20.91
N GLY A 182 -25.87 5.40 20.06
CA GLY A 182 -26.05 4.86 18.71
C GLY A 182 -26.67 5.83 17.70
N LYS A 183 -26.86 7.11 18.05
CA LYS A 183 -27.55 8.08 17.16
C LYS A 183 -26.64 8.80 16.19
N TRP A 184 -25.34 8.81 16.44
CA TRP A 184 -24.35 9.51 15.62
C TRP A 184 -23.14 8.63 15.38
N ILE A 185 -22.54 8.80 14.21
CA ILE A 185 -21.24 8.24 13.84
C ILE A 185 -20.33 9.42 13.55
N ALA A 186 -19.25 9.55 14.32
CA ALA A 186 -18.16 10.47 14.05
C ALA A 186 -17.09 9.78 13.20
N PHE A 187 -16.41 10.52 12.33
CA PHE A 187 -15.36 10.00 11.46
C PHE A 187 -14.45 11.15 11.01
N SER A 188 -13.23 10.81 10.58
CA SER A 188 -12.35 11.77 9.90
C SER A 188 -12.59 11.74 8.40
N SER A 189 -12.31 12.85 7.73
CA SER A 189 -12.44 12.94 6.26
C SER A 189 -11.57 14.04 5.70
N ASP A 190 -11.04 13.82 4.49
CA ASP A 190 -10.33 14.81 3.68
C ASP A 190 -11.26 15.57 2.70
N LEU A 191 -12.58 15.44 2.88
CA LEU A 191 -13.60 16.06 2.03
C LEU A 191 -13.33 17.54 1.73
N GLY A 192 -13.14 17.83 0.44
CA GLY A 192 -13.02 19.18 -0.09
C GLY A 192 -11.67 19.86 0.17
N THR A 193 -10.70 19.13 0.71
CA THR A 193 -9.33 19.62 0.93
C THR A 193 -8.57 19.78 -0.39
N GLU A 194 -7.32 20.24 -0.32
CA GLU A 194 -6.49 20.45 -1.50
C GLU A 194 -5.49 19.30 -1.65
N TRP A 195 -5.28 18.86 -2.89
CA TRP A 195 -4.16 18.00 -3.25
C TRP A 195 -2.84 18.74 -3.02
N ARG A 196 -2.09 18.33 -1.99
CA ARG A 196 -0.82 18.97 -1.59
C ARG A 196 0.31 17.96 -1.53
N GLY A 197 1.50 18.38 -1.92
CA GLY A 197 2.71 17.60 -1.71
C GLY A 197 3.42 17.96 -0.41
N HIS A 198 4.45 17.19 -0.07
CA HIS A 198 5.34 17.43 1.06
C HIS A 198 6.68 18.07 0.62
N ASN A 199 7.43 18.67 1.56
CA ASN A 199 8.81 19.19 1.39
C ASN A 199 9.06 19.95 0.07
N LEU A 200 8.50 21.16 -0.02
CA LEU A 200 8.62 22.07 -1.16
C LEU A 200 10.02 22.21 -1.78
N PRO A 201 10.16 22.21 -3.13
CA PRO A 201 9.34 21.53 -4.15
C PRO A 201 9.92 20.15 -4.53
N VAL A 202 10.63 19.48 -3.62
CA VAL A 202 11.50 18.34 -3.94
C VAL A 202 10.75 17.00 -3.89
N GLY A 203 9.70 16.92 -3.06
CA GLY A 203 8.89 15.72 -2.86
C GLY A 203 8.05 15.31 -4.07
N TRP A 204 7.75 14.01 -4.18
CA TRP A 204 6.75 13.49 -5.12
C TRP A 204 5.50 12.99 -4.42
N GLU A 205 5.56 12.78 -3.11
CA GLU A 205 4.53 12.22 -2.25
C GLU A 205 3.53 13.30 -1.76
N ARG A 206 2.45 12.84 -1.13
CA ARG A 206 1.33 13.69 -0.67
C ARG A 206 1.39 13.96 0.83
N THR A 207 0.74 15.05 1.22
CA THR A 207 0.29 15.27 2.60
C THR A 207 -1.23 15.19 2.63
N GLN A 208 -1.81 14.98 3.81
CA GLN A 208 -3.26 14.92 3.99
C GLN A 208 -3.70 15.97 5.01
N GLU A 209 -4.78 16.69 4.68
CA GLU A 209 -5.53 17.52 5.60
C GLU A 209 -6.85 16.80 5.87
N THR A 210 -7.30 16.74 7.12
CA THR A 210 -8.53 16.05 7.51
C THR A 210 -9.23 16.81 8.61
N ALA A 211 -10.55 16.65 8.66
CA ALA A 211 -11.43 17.22 9.67
C ALA A 211 -12.31 16.12 10.29
N ILE A 212 -12.88 16.40 11.46
CA ILE A 212 -13.85 15.51 12.11
C ILE A 212 -15.27 15.93 11.74
N TYR A 213 -16.05 14.96 11.27
CA TYR A 213 -17.45 15.09 10.93
C TYR A 213 -18.29 14.12 11.76
N GLU A 214 -19.60 14.34 11.78
CA GLU A 214 -20.57 13.36 12.24
C GLU A 214 -21.77 13.26 11.30
N ILE A 215 -22.43 12.11 11.33
CA ILE A 215 -23.64 11.82 10.57
C ILE A 215 -24.55 10.87 11.36
N ARG A 216 -25.84 10.87 11.07
CA ARG A 216 -26.75 9.84 11.58
C ARG A 216 -26.61 8.56 10.76
N PRO A 217 -26.87 7.37 11.32
CA PRO A 217 -26.77 6.09 10.60
C PRO A 217 -27.67 5.98 9.35
N ASP A 218 -28.73 6.78 9.30
CA ASP A 218 -29.64 6.90 8.16
C ASP A 218 -29.14 7.84 7.05
N GLY A 219 -27.92 8.39 7.19
CA GLY A 219 -27.29 9.31 6.24
C GLY A 219 -27.70 10.77 6.40
N THR A 220 -28.59 11.09 7.35
CA THR A 220 -29.04 12.47 7.58
C THR A 220 -28.16 13.21 8.60
N GLY A 221 -28.28 14.55 8.63
CA GLY A 221 -27.64 15.37 9.66
C GLY A 221 -26.12 15.50 9.55
N PHE A 222 -25.54 15.19 8.39
CA PHE A 222 -24.10 15.36 8.13
C PHE A 222 -23.61 16.77 8.46
N ARG A 223 -22.59 16.88 9.32
CA ARG A 223 -21.98 18.16 9.69
C ARG A 223 -20.54 18.01 10.13
N GLN A 224 -19.75 19.06 9.88
CA GLN A 224 -18.38 19.18 10.39
C GLN A 224 -18.41 19.61 11.86
N ILE A 225 -17.64 18.90 12.71
CA ILE A 225 -17.56 19.13 14.16
C ILE A 225 -16.28 19.83 14.56
N ALA A 226 -15.15 19.45 13.96
CA ALA A 226 -13.87 20.09 14.20
C ALA A 226 -13.07 20.13 12.89
N ALA A 227 -12.42 21.27 12.64
CA ALA A 227 -11.40 21.40 11.61
C ALA A 227 -10.46 22.53 11.99
N ARG A 228 -9.21 22.40 11.58
CA ARG A 228 -8.22 23.45 11.73
C ARG A 228 -7.38 23.52 10.46
N ALA A 229 -7.42 24.67 9.79
CA ALA A 229 -6.68 24.87 8.54
C ALA A 229 -5.18 24.55 8.72
N GLY A 230 -4.64 23.71 7.83
CA GLY A 230 -3.25 23.26 7.88
C GLY A 230 -2.97 22.15 8.91
N TYR A 231 -4.01 21.49 9.43
CA TYR A 231 -3.90 20.34 10.34
C TYR A 231 -4.71 19.14 9.84
N ALA A 232 -4.24 17.94 10.18
CA ALA A 232 -4.98 16.70 10.02
C ALA A 232 -5.50 16.24 11.38
N ASP A 233 -6.82 16.08 11.46
CA ASP A 233 -7.56 15.56 12.60
C ASP A 233 -8.02 14.12 12.31
N GLY A 234 -7.77 13.18 13.24
CA GLY A 234 -8.02 11.76 12.97
C GLY A 234 -8.32 10.88 14.17
N SER A 235 -8.85 9.70 13.87
CA SER A 235 -9.24 8.64 14.80
C SER A 235 -10.15 9.12 15.92
N PRO A 236 -11.34 9.68 15.60
CA PRO A 236 -12.25 10.21 16.61
C PRO A 236 -12.77 9.13 17.56
N SER A 237 -13.01 9.49 18.82
CA SER A 237 -13.65 8.63 19.82
C SER A 237 -14.56 9.46 20.74
N TRP A 238 -15.79 8.98 20.95
CA TRP A 238 -16.77 9.63 21.82
C TRP A 238 -16.47 9.43 23.31
N SER A 239 -16.75 10.44 24.12
CA SER A 239 -16.84 10.28 25.57
C SER A 239 -18.06 9.42 25.94
N ASN A 240 -17.98 8.74 27.07
CA ASN A 240 -19.06 7.86 27.56
C ASN A 240 -20.40 8.59 27.79
N ASP A 241 -20.37 9.90 28.02
CA ASP A 241 -21.58 10.72 28.18
C ASP A 241 -22.07 11.36 26.87
N GLY A 242 -21.37 11.12 25.75
CA GLY A 242 -21.73 11.61 24.42
C GLY A 242 -21.56 13.12 24.21
N LYS A 243 -20.85 13.82 25.10
CA LYS A 243 -20.70 15.29 25.01
C LYS A 243 -19.41 15.75 24.34
N GLN A 244 -18.39 14.89 24.32
CA GLN A 244 -17.08 15.21 23.79
C GLN A 244 -16.66 14.18 22.73
N ILE A 245 -15.88 14.63 21.76
CA ILE A 245 -15.15 13.76 20.85
C ILE A 245 -13.67 14.07 21.02
N VAL A 246 -12.86 13.04 21.23
CA VAL A 246 -11.39 13.11 21.27
C VAL A 246 -10.80 12.61 19.96
N PHE A 247 -9.73 13.23 19.48
CA PHE A 247 -9.02 12.88 18.25
C PHE A 247 -7.54 13.31 18.36
N TYR A 248 -6.68 12.80 17.49
CA TYR A 248 -5.34 13.36 17.34
C TYR A 248 -5.37 14.51 16.33
N GLU A 249 -4.54 15.52 16.55
CA GLU A 249 -4.37 16.66 15.65
C GLU A 249 -2.87 16.84 15.36
N THR A 250 -2.51 16.99 14.09
CA THR A 250 -1.11 17.16 13.66
C THR A 250 -1.02 18.17 12.51
N PRO A 251 0.07 18.95 12.36
CA PRO A 251 0.25 19.78 11.17
C PRO A 251 0.26 18.91 9.90
N VAL A 252 -0.33 19.40 8.81
CA VAL A 252 -0.42 18.67 7.52
C VAL A 252 0.94 18.13 7.06
N GLU A 253 2.01 18.91 7.18
CA GLU A 253 3.37 18.45 6.80
C GLU A 253 3.86 17.26 7.63
N SER A 254 3.39 17.13 8.87
CA SER A 254 3.76 16.02 9.74
C SER A 254 3.12 14.70 9.33
N THR A 255 2.05 14.70 8.53
CA THR A 255 1.41 13.47 8.02
C THR A 255 2.35 12.64 7.15
N TRP A 256 3.25 13.30 6.39
CA TRP A 256 4.33 12.62 5.68
C TRP A 256 5.36 12.01 6.64
N GLY A 257 5.87 12.81 7.56
CA GLY A 257 6.88 12.33 8.52
C GLY A 257 6.37 11.21 9.43
N ALA A 258 5.05 11.11 9.63
CA ALA A 258 4.40 10.14 10.49
C ALA A 258 4.50 8.69 10.00
N HIS A 259 4.65 8.45 8.69
CA HIS A 259 4.75 7.11 8.13
C HIS A 259 6.15 6.75 7.61
N ARG A 260 7.15 7.62 7.84
CA ARG A 260 8.55 7.38 7.44
C ARG A 260 9.42 7.05 8.66
N PRO A 261 10.09 5.87 8.71
CA PRO A 261 10.95 5.48 9.83
C PRO A 261 12.05 6.51 10.17
N GLU A 262 12.60 7.18 9.14
CA GLU A 262 13.65 8.19 9.27
C GLU A 262 13.18 9.56 9.80
N ALA A 263 11.87 9.82 9.78
CA ALA A 263 11.27 11.12 10.10
C ALA A 263 10.35 11.12 11.32
N ILE A 264 9.79 9.96 11.70
CA ILE A 264 8.80 9.85 12.78
C ILE A 264 9.23 10.48 14.10
N GLY A 265 10.51 10.35 14.47
CA GLY A 265 11.06 10.96 15.70
C GLY A 265 11.18 12.48 15.67
N LYS A 266 10.93 13.12 14.52
CA LYS A 266 11.01 14.58 14.31
C LYS A 266 9.65 15.26 14.17
N VAL A 267 8.57 14.48 14.11
CA VAL A 267 7.20 14.98 14.01
C VAL A 267 6.43 14.70 15.29
N SER A 268 5.32 15.43 15.48
CA SER A 268 4.48 15.26 16.66
C SER A 268 3.02 15.57 16.33
N SER A 269 2.14 14.97 17.10
CA SER A 269 0.72 15.27 17.16
C SER A 269 0.30 15.43 18.61
N GLN A 270 -0.87 16.03 18.81
CA GLN A 270 -1.45 16.22 20.13
C GLN A 270 -2.83 15.59 20.19
N ILE A 271 -3.19 15.10 21.37
CA ILE A 271 -4.55 14.65 21.65
C ILE A 271 -5.37 15.87 22.04
N VAL A 272 -6.52 16.01 21.39
CA VAL A 272 -7.45 17.11 21.54
C VAL A 272 -8.86 16.58 21.66
N GLN A 273 -9.69 17.29 22.40
CA GLN A 273 -11.12 17.05 22.46
C GLN A 273 -11.89 18.28 22.01
N VAL A 274 -13.12 18.05 21.54
CA VAL A 274 -14.09 19.09 21.22
C VAL A 274 -15.41 18.79 21.91
N ASP A 275 -16.03 19.83 22.45
CA ASP A 275 -17.41 19.75 22.93
C ASP A 275 -18.36 19.75 21.74
N VAL A 276 -19.18 18.71 21.60
CA VAL A 276 -20.01 18.48 20.40
C VAL A 276 -21.11 19.54 20.24
N ALA A 277 -21.59 20.11 21.35
CA ALA A 277 -22.66 21.11 21.31
C ALA A 277 -22.14 22.51 20.98
N THR A 278 -20.95 22.86 21.48
CA THR A 278 -20.42 24.23 21.43
C THR A 278 -19.24 24.40 20.47
N GLY A 279 -18.61 23.31 20.03
CA GLY A 279 -17.39 23.34 19.21
C GLY A 279 -16.14 23.76 19.99
N VAL A 280 -16.21 23.87 21.33
CA VAL A 280 -15.08 24.31 22.15
C VAL A 280 -13.97 23.25 22.14
N ARG A 281 -12.83 23.59 21.54
CA ARG A 281 -11.62 22.75 21.49
C ARG A 281 -10.80 22.87 22.77
N LYS A 282 -10.33 21.74 23.30
CA LYS A 282 -9.37 21.64 24.41
C LYS A 282 -8.26 20.66 24.07
N GLN A 283 -7.01 21.09 24.21
CA GLN A 283 -5.84 20.23 24.06
C GLN A 283 -5.57 19.47 25.37
N LEU A 284 -5.28 18.17 25.25
CA LEU A 284 -5.08 17.26 26.38
C LEU A 284 -3.62 16.86 26.58
N THR A 285 -2.79 16.96 25.53
CA THR A 285 -1.35 16.69 25.60
C THR A 285 -0.54 17.83 24.98
N ASP A 286 0.70 18.02 25.42
CA ASP A 286 1.61 19.06 24.90
C ASP A 286 3.07 18.58 24.75
N THR A 287 3.29 17.27 24.88
CA THR A 287 4.62 16.66 24.84
C THR A 287 5.01 16.22 23.41
N PRO A 288 6.30 15.98 23.12
CA PRO A 288 6.74 15.38 21.86
C PRO A 288 6.19 13.95 21.63
N GLY A 289 6.40 13.43 20.41
CA GLY A 289 5.94 12.11 19.99
C GLY A 289 4.66 12.16 19.17
N PHE A 290 4.49 11.18 18.28
CA PHE A 290 3.37 11.11 17.36
C PHE A 290 2.25 10.24 17.96
N LYS A 291 1.26 10.89 18.56
CA LYS A 291 0.13 10.32 19.30
C LYS A 291 -1.05 10.08 18.37
N VAL A 292 -1.60 8.87 18.37
CA VAL A 292 -2.72 8.44 17.50
C VAL A 292 -3.66 7.52 18.29
N PHE A 293 -4.81 7.17 17.70
CA PHE A 293 -5.82 6.30 18.29
C PHE A 293 -6.26 6.68 19.72
N PRO A 294 -6.67 7.94 19.98
CA PRO A 294 -7.18 8.30 21.29
C PRO A 294 -8.52 7.61 21.56
N GLN A 295 -8.71 7.14 22.80
CA GLN A 295 -9.95 6.52 23.25
C GLN A 295 -10.19 6.83 24.73
N TYR A 296 -11.42 7.18 25.09
CA TYR A 296 -11.80 7.27 26.50
C TYR A 296 -11.76 5.89 27.17
N VAL A 297 -10.99 5.77 28.26
CA VAL A 297 -10.90 4.56 29.11
C VAL A 297 -11.50 4.80 30.50
N GLY A 298 -12.10 5.97 30.70
CA GLY A 298 -12.83 6.38 31.89
C GLY A 298 -13.64 7.64 31.60
N ALA A 299 -14.14 8.30 32.65
CA ALA A 299 -14.96 9.51 32.47
C ALA A 299 -14.18 10.69 31.85
N THR A 300 -12.87 10.79 32.15
CA THR A 300 -12.01 11.88 31.68
C THR A 300 -10.66 11.40 31.17
N ASP A 301 -10.26 10.16 31.47
CA ASP A 301 -8.96 9.64 31.05
C ASP A 301 -9.04 9.11 29.62
N VAL A 302 -8.09 9.55 28.80
CA VAL A 302 -7.96 9.18 27.40
C VAL A 302 -6.67 8.39 27.24
N ALA A 303 -6.79 7.15 26.77
CA ALA A 303 -5.67 6.35 26.30
C ALA A 303 -5.30 6.75 24.87
N TYR A 304 -4.02 6.67 24.51
CA TYR A 304 -3.51 6.93 23.17
C TYR A 304 -2.22 6.15 22.90
N HIS A 305 -1.91 5.97 21.62
CA HIS A 305 -0.71 5.30 21.16
C HIS A 305 0.32 6.32 20.70
N VAL A 306 1.55 6.28 21.25
CA VAL A 306 2.70 6.95 20.62
C VAL A 306 3.29 5.98 19.61
N LYS A 307 3.20 6.32 18.32
CA LYS A 307 3.60 5.49 17.19
C LYS A 307 5.11 5.56 16.97
N ASN A 308 5.77 4.41 16.89
CA ASN A 308 7.19 4.23 16.50
C ASN A 308 8.22 5.02 17.34
N GLY A 309 9.50 4.72 17.11
CA GLY A 309 10.61 5.37 17.80
C GLY A 309 10.82 4.90 19.24
N ALA A 310 11.76 5.54 19.95
CA ALA A 310 12.17 5.12 21.29
C ALA A 310 11.08 5.30 22.37
N ALA A 311 10.10 6.16 22.10
CA ALA A 311 8.95 6.41 22.98
C ALA A 311 7.69 5.67 22.53
N GLU A 312 7.79 4.70 21.61
CA GLU A 312 6.62 3.91 21.21
C GLU A 312 6.03 3.19 22.41
N GLY A 313 4.71 3.34 22.59
CA GLY A 313 4.03 2.93 23.80
C GLY A 313 2.55 3.29 23.83
N LEU A 314 1.84 2.68 24.77
CA LEU A 314 0.47 3.03 25.13
C LEU A 314 0.52 3.96 26.35
N TYR A 315 -0.22 5.06 26.30
CA TYR A 315 -0.20 6.11 27.32
C TYR A 315 -1.61 6.55 27.67
N THR A 316 -1.79 7.17 28.84
CA THR A 316 -3.04 7.86 29.19
C THR A 316 -2.80 9.29 29.63
N THR A 317 -3.82 10.14 29.50
CA THR A 317 -3.78 11.53 29.99
C THR A 317 -3.65 11.62 31.51
N ALA A 318 -4.02 10.57 32.25
CA ALA A 318 -3.78 10.45 33.69
C ALA A 318 -2.33 10.04 34.04
N GLY A 319 -1.46 9.84 33.04
CA GLY A 319 -0.03 9.57 33.24
C GLY A 319 0.34 8.09 33.34
N GLN A 320 -0.56 7.17 33.02
CA GLN A 320 -0.19 5.76 32.88
C GLN A 320 0.55 5.53 31.56
N SER A 321 1.50 4.59 31.55
CA SER A 321 2.25 4.27 30.34
C SER A 321 2.73 2.82 30.31
N ARG A 322 2.76 2.23 29.12
CA ARG A 322 3.38 0.94 28.79
C ARG A 322 4.31 1.16 27.60
N ALA A 323 5.62 1.08 27.83
CA ALA A 323 6.61 1.14 26.76
C ALA A 323 6.55 -0.13 25.90
N THR A 324 6.54 0.05 24.58
CA THR A 324 6.44 -1.04 23.59
C THR A 324 7.38 -0.82 22.42
N ALA A 325 8.50 -0.10 22.63
CA ALA A 325 9.44 0.24 21.58
C ALA A 325 9.96 -0.98 20.80
N GLY A 326 9.84 -0.92 19.47
CA GLY A 326 10.30 -1.97 18.57
C GLY A 326 9.39 -3.19 18.53
N SER A 327 8.19 -3.11 19.12
CA SER A 327 7.21 -4.20 19.08
C SER A 327 6.38 -4.23 17.79
N GLY A 328 6.36 -3.11 17.05
CA GLY A 328 5.50 -2.97 15.87
C GLY A 328 4.01 -2.87 16.19
N ILE A 329 3.64 -2.51 17.44
CA ILE A 329 2.24 -2.38 17.85
C ILE A 329 1.50 -1.31 17.04
N ARG A 330 0.28 -1.59 16.58
CA ARG A 330 -0.57 -0.62 15.88
C ARG A 330 -2.03 -0.72 16.29
N SER A 331 -2.75 0.37 16.03
CA SER A 331 -4.21 0.52 16.17
C SER A 331 -4.82 -0.07 17.45
N PRO A 332 -4.29 0.23 18.65
CA PRO A 332 -4.84 -0.30 19.88
C PRO A 332 -6.26 0.18 20.12
N ARG A 333 -7.14 -0.74 20.54
CA ARG A 333 -8.52 -0.46 20.95
C ARG A 333 -8.80 -1.12 22.29
N TYR A 334 -9.33 -0.35 23.23
CA TYR A 334 -9.69 -0.82 24.56
C TYR A 334 -11.12 -1.35 24.59
N SER A 335 -11.37 -2.35 25.43
CA SER A 335 -12.72 -2.81 25.76
C SER A 335 -13.51 -1.69 26.43
N ALA A 336 -14.85 -1.75 26.37
CA ALA A 336 -15.72 -0.71 26.94
C ALA A 336 -15.51 -0.47 28.45
N ASP A 337 -15.04 -1.50 29.18
CA ASP A 337 -14.70 -1.40 30.61
C ASP A 337 -13.24 -0.96 30.86
N GLY A 338 -12.46 -0.71 29.81
CA GLY A 338 -11.07 -0.27 29.87
C GLY A 338 -10.06 -1.33 30.34
N LYS A 339 -10.47 -2.59 30.54
CA LYS A 339 -9.61 -3.62 31.16
C LYS A 339 -8.77 -4.42 30.19
N LYS A 340 -9.18 -4.52 28.93
CA LYS A 340 -8.47 -5.24 27.87
C LYS A 340 -8.17 -4.32 26.71
N VAL A 341 -7.13 -4.66 25.96
CA VAL A 341 -6.75 -3.96 24.74
C VAL A 341 -6.44 -4.98 23.65
N VAL A 342 -6.91 -4.72 22.45
CA VAL A 342 -6.59 -5.45 21.23
C VAL A 342 -5.77 -4.55 20.32
N TYR A 343 -4.77 -5.10 19.64
CA TYR A 343 -3.89 -4.38 18.72
C TYR A 343 -3.23 -5.37 17.78
N GLU A 344 -2.78 -4.91 16.62
CA GLU A 344 -1.90 -5.70 15.76
C GLU A 344 -0.42 -5.45 16.07
N LYS A 345 0.44 -6.42 15.74
CA LYS A 345 1.88 -6.24 15.62
C LYS A 345 2.29 -6.46 14.16
N VAL A 346 2.95 -5.46 13.57
CA VAL A 346 3.40 -5.49 12.17
C VAL A 346 4.90 -5.74 12.06
N VAL A 347 5.31 -6.44 11.00
CA VAL A 347 6.72 -6.69 10.67
C VAL A 347 7.02 -6.18 9.26
N TYR A 348 8.21 -5.60 9.09
CA TYR A 348 8.79 -5.18 7.82
C TYR A 348 10.08 -5.95 7.59
N SER A 349 9.99 -7.18 7.09
CA SER A 349 11.17 -8.00 6.74
C SER A 349 11.48 -7.89 5.24
N LYS A 350 12.76 -7.78 4.88
CA LYS A 350 13.20 -7.89 3.48
C LYS A 350 13.79 -9.30 3.22
N PRO A 351 13.49 -9.97 2.09
CA PRO A 351 12.52 -9.59 1.06
C PRO A 351 11.08 -9.61 1.58
N PHE A 352 10.24 -8.72 1.03
CA PHE A 352 8.87 -8.53 1.52
C PHE A 352 8.02 -9.79 1.32
N HIS A 353 8.01 -10.28 0.08
CA HIS A 353 7.39 -11.53 -0.34
C HIS A 353 8.30 -12.22 -1.37
N PRO A 354 8.24 -13.56 -1.50
CA PRO A 354 8.89 -14.24 -2.61
C PRO A 354 8.32 -13.79 -3.95
N ASN A 355 9.18 -13.58 -4.96
CA ASN A 355 8.73 -13.36 -6.33
C ASN A 355 7.85 -14.53 -6.81
N GLY A 356 6.76 -14.22 -7.49
CA GLY A 356 5.75 -15.19 -7.93
C GLY A 356 4.69 -15.55 -6.89
N MET A 357 4.76 -15.04 -5.66
CA MET A 357 3.73 -15.27 -4.64
C MET A 357 2.36 -14.78 -5.14
N PRO A 358 1.29 -15.59 -5.07
CA PRO A 358 -0.05 -15.16 -5.45
C PRO A 358 -0.55 -14.00 -4.58
N LEU A 359 -1.21 -13.03 -5.24
CA LEU A 359 -1.91 -11.92 -4.62
C LEU A 359 -3.42 -12.08 -4.85
N TYR A 360 -4.23 -11.26 -4.18
CA TYR A 360 -5.65 -11.21 -4.48
C TYR A 360 -5.92 -10.79 -5.93
N ARG A 361 -6.90 -11.45 -6.53
CA ARG A 361 -7.30 -11.27 -7.92
C ARG A 361 -8.50 -10.32 -8.00
N PHE A 362 -8.25 -9.06 -8.34
CA PHE A 362 -9.30 -8.07 -8.58
C PHE A 362 -10.01 -8.29 -9.93
N ASP A 363 -9.26 -8.68 -10.95
CA ASP A 363 -9.80 -9.07 -12.26
C ASP A 363 -9.76 -10.60 -12.41
N PRO A 364 -10.92 -11.29 -12.45
CA PRO A 364 -11.01 -12.74 -12.63
C PRO A 364 -10.52 -13.24 -13.99
N GLN A 365 -9.97 -12.39 -14.86
CA GLN A 365 -9.29 -12.77 -16.11
C GLN A 365 -7.77 -12.90 -15.96
N TRP A 366 -7.15 -12.38 -14.91
CA TRP A 366 -5.68 -12.38 -14.73
C TRP A 366 -5.26 -12.96 -13.39
N ASN A 367 -4.16 -13.69 -13.32
CA ASN A 367 -3.61 -14.15 -12.04
C ASN A 367 -2.66 -13.10 -11.47
N TYR A 368 -2.92 -12.60 -10.26
CA TYR A 368 -2.12 -11.53 -9.67
C TYR A 368 -0.95 -12.16 -8.90
N ARG A 369 0.27 -11.68 -9.14
CA ARG A 369 1.48 -12.21 -8.50
C ARG A 369 2.43 -11.10 -8.08
N PHE A 370 3.11 -11.31 -6.96
CA PHE A 370 4.14 -10.42 -6.48
C PHE A 370 5.40 -10.50 -7.35
N VAL A 371 6.00 -9.35 -7.64
CA VAL A 371 7.37 -9.23 -8.13
C VAL A 371 8.03 -8.01 -7.48
N ASP A 372 9.34 -8.06 -7.25
CA ASP A 372 10.10 -6.87 -6.87
C ASP A 372 10.09 -5.82 -8.01
N VAL A 373 10.66 -4.66 -7.74
CA VAL A 373 10.42 -3.44 -8.51
C VAL A 373 10.92 -3.47 -9.97
N PHE A 374 10.23 -2.70 -10.81
CA PHE A 374 10.52 -2.43 -12.22
C PHE A 374 10.65 -3.68 -13.11
N PRO A 375 9.65 -4.57 -13.14
CA PRO A 375 9.65 -5.71 -14.04
C PRO A 375 9.46 -5.28 -15.50
N GLN A 376 10.13 -5.97 -16.41
CA GLN A 376 9.90 -5.88 -17.86
C GLN A 376 9.91 -7.27 -18.50
N LEU A 377 8.92 -7.50 -19.38
CA LEU A 377 8.81 -8.70 -20.20
C LEU A 377 9.67 -8.59 -21.47
N SER A 378 10.33 -9.67 -21.85
CA SER A 378 11.02 -9.77 -23.14
C SER A 378 10.02 -9.75 -24.30
N ARG A 379 10.48 -9.36 -25.49
CA ARG A 379 9.60 -9.19 -26.67
C ARG A 379 8.88 -10.48 -27.10
N ASP A 380 9.50 -11.63 -26.89
CA ASP A 380 8.90 -12.94 -27.16
C ASP A 380 8.01 -13.47 -26.03
N GLY A 381 7.94 -12.75 -24.90
CA GLY A 381 7.10 -13.13 -23.77
C GLY A 381 7.65 -14.26 -22.90
N GLU A 382 8.90 -14.68 -23.08
CA GLU A 382 9.46 -15.85 -22.38
C GLU A 382 10.26 -15.52 -21.12
N SER A 383 10.78 -14.29 -21.01
CA SER A 383 11.74 -13.92 -19.96
C SER A 383 11.39 -12.59 -19.31
N LEU A 384 11.70 -12.49 -18.02
CA LEU A 384 11.58 -11.28 -17.21
C LEU A 384 12.96 -10.71 -16.89
N VAL A 385 13.02 -9.39 -16.79
CA VAL A 385 14.09 -8.69 -16.10
C VAL A 385 13.48 -7.72 -15.10
N TYR A 386 14.05 -7.65 -13.90
CA TYR A 386 13.54 -6.77 -12.84
C TYR A 386 14.66 -6.38 -11.86
N THR A 387 14.40 -5.37 -11.04
CA THR A 387 15.31 -4.95 -9.97
C THR A 387 14.90 -5.63 -8.66
N GLU A 388 15.81 -6.36 -8.03
CA GLU A 388 15.63 -6.86 -6.66
C GLU A 388 16.08 -5.81 -5.66
N LYS A 389 15.21 -4.85 -5.35
CA LYS A 389 15.44 -3.81 -4.34
C LYS A 389 15.67 -4.44 -2.96
N ALA A 390 15.00 -5.55 -2.66
CA ALA A 390 15.21 -6.30 -1.43
C ALA A 390 16.62 -6.91 -1.31
N VAL A 391 17.25 -7.24 -2.44
CA VAL A 391 18.55 -7.92 -2.51
C VAL A 391 19.58 -6.98 -3.14
N GLY A 392 19.96 -5.95 -2.38
CA GLY A 392 21.03 -5.03 -2.75
C GLY A 392 20.70 -4.13 -3.96
N SER A 393 19.43 -4.01 -4.37
CA SER A 393 19.02 -3.28 -5.58
C SER A 393 19.72 -3.79 -6.84
N SER A 394 19.78 -5.12 -6.97
CA SER A 394 20.47 -5.84 -8.04
C SER A 394 19.59 -6.09 -9.26
N ILE A 395 20.19 -6.47 -10.39
CA ILE A 395 19.44 -6.79 -11.62
C ILE A 395 19.36 -8.30 -11.78
N VAL A 396 18.13 -8.80 -11.96
CA VAL A 396 17.83 -10.23 -12.09
C VAL A 396 17.12 -10.51 -13.41
N VAL A 397 17.50 -11.62 -14.04
CA VAL A 397 16.79 -12.22 -15.17
C VAL A 397 16.20 -13.54 -14.72
N ALA A 398 14.95 -13.81 -15.11
CA ALA A 398 14.25 -15.06 -14.82
C ALA A 398 13.32 -15.43 -15.99
N ASP A 399 12.79 -16.64 -15.99
CA ASP A 399 11.65 -17.00 -16.83
C ASP A 399 10.36 -16.39 -16.25
N THR A 400 9.27 -16.36 -17.03
CA THR A 400 7.99 -15.74 -16.59
C THR A 400 7.33 -16.41 -15.39
N ASP A 401 7.71 -17.65 -15.09
CA ASP A 401 7.29 -18.38 -13.88
C ASP A 401 8.26 -18.21 -12.69
N PHE A 402 9.23 -17.29 -12.82
CA PHE A 402 10.30 -17.00 -11.87
C PHE A 402 11.34 -18.13 -11.71
N SER A 403 11.30 -19.17 -12.54
CA SER A 403 12.36 -20.16 -12.61
C SER A 403 13.62 -19.59 -13.28
N HIS A 404 14.75 -20.30 -13.11
CA HIS A 404 16.06 -19.90 -13.65
C HIS A 404 16.50 -18.47 -13.33
N ALA A 405 16.00 -17.91 -12.21
CA ALA A 405 16.36 -16.59 -11.72
C ALA A 405 17.87 -16.51 -11.44
N ARG A 406 18.53 -15.50 -12.02
CA ARG A 406 19.96 -15.24 -11.84
C ARG A 406 20.25 -13.75 -11.78
N HIS A 407 21.12 -13.36 -10.86
CA HIS A 407 21.61 -12.00 -10.77
C HIS A 407 22.67 -11.79 -11.85
N ILE A 408 22.45 -10.80 -12.72
CA ILE A 408 23.40 -10.44 -13.77
C ILE A 408 24.24 -9.21 -13.38
N TYR A 409 23.82 -8.47 -12.36
CA TYR A 409 24.55 -7.31 -11.83
C TYR A 409 24.34 -7.12 -10.33
N ASP A 410 25.43 -6.90 -9.60
CA ASP A 410 25.44 -6.58 -8.16
C ASP A 410 26.02 -5.17 -7.93
N PRO A 411 25.22 -4.22 -7.41
CA PRO A 411 25.69 -2.87 -7.11
C PRO A 411 26.81 -2.80 -6.06
N ALA A 412 27.05 -3.82 -5.26
CA ALA A 412 28.21 -3.83 -4.36
C ALA A 412 29.55 -3.69 -5.11
N THR A 413 29.57 -4.06 -6.40
CA THR A 413 30.75 -3.96 -7.28
C THR A 413 30.90 -2.59 -7.95
N SER A 414 29.92 -1.69 -7.76
CA SER A 414 29.82 -0.41 -8.49
C SER A 414 30.63 0.74 -7.88
N GLY A 415 31.12 0.58 -6.65
CA GLY A 415 31.73 1.66 -5.85
C GLY A 415 30.71 2.63 -5.23
N LEU A 416 29.40 2.35 -5.34
CA LEU A 416 28.37 3.08 -4.60
C LEU A 416 28.51 2.88 -3.09
N ASP A 417 28.03 3.86 -2.31
CA ASP A 417 28.00 3.77 -0.85
C ASP A 417 27.16 2.55 -0.40
N PRO A 418 27.77 1.55 0.27
CA PRO A 418 27.06 0.36 0.72
C PRO A 418 25.88 0.65 1.64
N LYS A 419 25.93 1.76 2.41
CA LYS A 419 24.81 2.17 3.28
C LYS A 419 23.61 2.62 2.46
N LEU A 420 23.85 3.43 1.43
CA LEU A 420 22.77 3.87 0.53
C LEU A 420 22.20 2.70 -0.27
N VAL A 421 23.04 1.74 -0.67
CA VAL A 421 22.58 0.50 -1.31
C VAL A 421 21.70 -0.33 -0.37
N ALA A 422 22.12 -0.52 0.89
CA ALA A 422 21.32 -1.24 1.89
C ALA A 422 19.97 -0.55 2.19
N MET A 423 19.93 0.78 2.14
CA MET A 423 18.70 1.56 2.27
C MET A 423 17.83 1.54 1.00
N GLY A 424 18.34 1.06 -0.14
CA GLY A 424 17.67 1.11 -1.44
C GLY A 424 17.62 2.51 -2.05
N LEU A 425 18.53 3.41 -1.63
CA LEU A 425 18.67 4.78 -2.14
C LEU A 425 19.73 4.90 -3.23
N ALA A 426 20.55 3.87 -3.39
CA ALA A 426 21.49 3.70 -4.47
C ALA A 426 21.43 2.25 -4.97
N GLY A 427 21.80 2.01 -6.21
CA GLY A 427 21.77 0.67 -6.78
C GLY A 427 21.53 0.65 -8.27
N ALA A 428 21.08 -0.49 -8.78
CA ALA A 428 20.70 -0.67 -10.18
C ALA A 428 19.18 -0.74 -10.32
N PHE A 429 18.60 0.17 -11.10
CA PHE A 429 17.16 0.38 -11.18
C PHE A 429 16.64 0.41 -12.62
N GLN A 430 15.41 -0.09 -12.78
CA GLN A 430 14.66 -0.11 -14.03
C GLN A 430 15.42 -0.74 -15.20
N PRO A 431 15.64 -2.07 -15.14
CA PRO A 431 16.25 -2.78 -16.24
C PRO A 431 15.32 -2.84 -17.44
N THR A 432 15.91 -2.88 -18.62
CA THR A 432 15.20 -3.03 -19.89
C THR A 432 15.99 -3.89 -20.87
N TRP A 433 15.29 -4.75 -21.60
CA TRP A 433 15.81 -5.64 -22.64
C TRP A 433 16.15 -4.90 -23.93
N SER A 434 17.28 -5.25 -24.54
CA SER A 434 17.41 -5.09 -25.98
C SER A 434 16.43 -6.06 -26.69
N PRO A 435 15.91 -5.71 -27.88
CA PRO A 435 14.92 -6.54 -28.57
C PRO A 435 15.38 -7.97 -28.90
N ASP A 436 16.70 -8.20 -28.99
CA ASP A 436 17.34 -9.51 -29.24
C ASP A 436 17.65 -10.31 -27.96
N LYS A 437 17.22 -9.80 -26.79
CA LYS A 437 17.48 -10.34 -25.44
C LYS A 437 18.97 -10.47 -25.07
N GLN A 438 19.90 -9.92 -25.85
CA GLN A 438 21.33 -10.09 -25.60
C GLN A 438 21.88 -9.11 -24.55
N TRP A 439 21.23 -7.97 -24.38
CA TRP A 439 21.63 -6.90 -23.47
C TRP A 439 20.48 -6.50 -22.55
N VAL A 440 20.86 -6.11 -21.34
CA VAL A 440 19.99 -5.42 -20.40
C VAL A 440 20.60 -4.06 -20.11
N ALA A 441 19.87 -2.97 -20.34
CA ALA A 441 20.26 -1.63 -19.90
C ALA A 441 19.54 -1.29 -18.60
N PHE A 442 20.18 -0.51 -17.73
CA PHE A 442 19.64 -0.11 -16.43
C PHE A 442 20.30 1.20 -15.98
N GLY A 443 19.67 1.91 -15.06
CA GLY A 443 20.33 2.99 -14.33
C GLY A 443 21.19 2.41 -13.22
N VAL A 444 22.41 2.91 -13.02
CA VAL A 444 23.26 2.65 -11.84
C VAL A 444 23.70 3.94 -11.19
N GLY A 445 23.47 4.11 -9.89
CA GLY A 445 23.70 5.40 -9.23
C GLY A 445 22.98 5.58 -7.92
N SER A 446 22.87 6.86 -7.53
CA SER A 446 22.06 7.31 -6.40
C SER A 446 20.71 7.87 -6.89
N TRP A 447 19.63 7.56 -6.19
CA TRP A 447 18.26 7.74 -6.65
C TRP A 447 17.41 8.55 -5.66
N PHE A 448 16.14 8.76 -6.04
CA PHE A 448 15.13 9.40 -5.21
C PHE A 448 15.62 10.76 -4.70
N PHE A 449 15.58 11.04 -3.40
CA PHE A 449 15.98 12.33 -2.84
C PHE A 449 17.46 12.69 -3.03
N THR A 450 18.35 11.71 -3.24
CA THR A 450 19.79 11.98 -3.45
C THR A 450 20.14 12.40 -4.88
N ARG A 451 19.21 12.22 -5.84
CA ARG A 451 19.43 12.43 -7.29
C ARG A 451 19.84 13.85 -7.67
N ALA A 452 19.50 14.84 -6.84
CA ALA A 452 19.79 16.25 -7.13
C ALA A 452 21.28 16.58 -7.05
N HIS A 453 22.05 15.80 -6.28
CA HIS A 453 23.46 16.10 -5.98
C HIS A 453 24.39 14.92 -6.19
N MET A 454 23.86 13.71 -6.38
CA MET A 454 24.63 12.48 -6.54
C MET A 454 24.44 11.91 -7.96
N PRO A 455 25.49 11.34 -8.57
CA PRO A 455 25.45 10.91 -9.96
C PRO A 455 24.60 9.65 -10.16
N GLY A 456 24.07 9.53 -11.38
CA GLY A 456 23.43 8.34 -11.92
C GLY A 456 23.84 8.16 -13.37
N ARG A 457 24.03 6.92 -13.81
CA ARG A 457 24.48 6.61 -15.16
C ARG A 457 23.59 5.55 -15.79
N ILE A 458 23.39 5.65 -17.10
CA ILE A 458 22.87 4.51 -17.86
C ILE A 458 24.03 3.57 -18.14
N ALA A 459 23.81 2.29 -17.86
CA ALA A 459 24.72 1.21 -18.14
C ALA A 459 24.00 0.10 -18.89
N ARG A 460 24.75 -0.81 -19.52
CA ARG A 460 24.21 -2.07 -20.03
C ARG A 460 25.14 -3.25 -19.78
N ILE A 461 24.57 -4.44 -19.65
CA ILE A 461 25.30 -5.68 -19.41
C ILE A 461 24.72 -6.82 -20.25
N ARG A 462 25.51 -7.86 -20.53
CA ARG A 462 25.00 -9.06 -21.22
C ARG A 462 24.05 -9.83 -20.31
N ALA A 463 22.90 -10.23 -20.85
CA ALA A 463 21.86 -10.95 -20.12
C ALA A 463 22.26 -12.38 -19.72
N ASP A 464 23.28 -12.95 -20.38
CA ASP A 464 23.85 -14.26 -20.06
C ASP A 464 24.85 -14.23 -18.88
N GLY A 465 25.15 -13.05 -18.33
CA GLY A 465 26.10 -12.87 -17.23
C GLY A 465 27.58 -12.92 -17.64
N SER A 466 27.90 -13.08 -18.93
CA SER A 466 29.27 -13.25 -19.45
C SER A 466 30.22 -12.08 -19.15
N MET A 467 29.68 -10.91 -18.78
CA MET A 467 30.46 -9.71 -18.42
C MET A 467 30.95 -9.70 -16.97
N ASN A 468 30.66 -10.72 -16.15
CA ASN A 468 31.14 -10.85 -14.77
C ASN A 468 30.88 -9.59 -13.92
N GLY A 469 29.67 -9.02 -14.01
CA GLY A 469 29.26 -7.84 -13.25
C GLY A 469 29.90 -6.53 -13.69
N LYS A 470 30.62 -6.47 -14.82
CA LYS A 470 31.26 -5.26 -15.34
C LYS A 470 30.45 -4.68 -16.51
N PRO A 471 29.51 -3.75 -16.25
CA PRO A 471 28.67 -3.22 -17.31
C PRO A 471 29.41 -2.20 -18.18
N GLU A 472 28.92 -2.00 -19.39
CA GLU A 472 29.29 -0.90 -20.26
C GLU A 472 28.55 0.37 -19.84
N ILE A 473 29.29 1.43 -19.50
CA ILE A 473 28.70 2.73 -19.14
C ILE A 473 28.38 3.53 -20.41
N LEU A 474 27.14 3.99 -20.53
CA LEU A 474 26.61 4.67 -21.71
C LEU A 474 26.56 6.20 -21.56
N THR A 475 26.56 6.70 -20.31
CA THR A 475 26.52 8.15 -20.01
C THR A 475 27.67 8.58 -19.11
N ASP A 476 28.16 9.81 -19.30
CA ASP A 476 29.35 10.33 -18.61
C ASP A 476 29.15 10.65 -17.11
N GLY A 477 27.90 10.71 -16.66
CA GLY A 477 27.51 10.97 -15.27
C GLY A 477 27.61 12.42 -14.84
N LYS A 478 27.61 13.38 -15.79
CA LYS A 478 27.52 14.81 -15.48
C LYS A 478 26.20 15.16 -14.81
N GLU A 479 25.09 14.68 -15.36
CA GLU A 479 23.77 14.71 -14.74
C GLU A 479 23.43 13.36 -14.12
N ASN A 480 22.41 13.31 -13.27
CA ASN A 480 21.82 12.05 -12.83
C ASN A 480 20.99 11.46 -13.98
N ALA A 481 21.56 10.49 -14.70
CA ALA A 481 20.88 9.75 -15.76
C ALA A 481 20.31 8.44 -15.22
N GLY A 482 19.02 8.19 -15.44
CA GLY A 482 18.39 6.95 -14.97
C GLY A 482 17.13 6.57 -15.73
N PHE A 483 16.57 5.42 -15.36
CA PHE A 483 15.29 4.91 -15.85
C PHE A 483 15.23 4.75 -17.38
N PRO A 484 16.11 3.90 -17.96
CA PRO A 484 16.19 3.72 -19.40
C PRO A 484 15.06 2.83 -19.97
N SER A 485 14.78 3.01 -21.26
CA SER A 485 13.95 2.10 -22.07
C SER A 485 14.53 1.99 -23.48
N TYR A 486 14.71 0.75 -23.98
CA TYR A 486 15.15 0.51 -25.36
C TYR A 486 14.07 0.85 -26.37
N SER A 487 14.48 1.39 -27.53
CA SER A 487 13.61 1.42 -28.70
C SER A 487 13.33 -0.01 -29.22
N PRO A 488 12.17 -0.26 -29.85
CA PRO A 488 11.84 -1.60 -30.38
C PRO A 488 12.77 -2.11 -31.47
N ASP A 489 13.53 -1.21 -32.12
CA ASP A 489 14.58 -1.52 -33.09
C ASP A 489 15.96 -1.80 -32.45
N GLY A 490 16.11 -1.54 -31.15
CA GLY A 490 17.35 -1.80 -30.39
C GLY A 490 18.48 -0.80 -30.64
N THR A 491 18.24 0.25 -31.42
CA THR A 491 19.27 1.22 -31.83
C THR A 491 19.38 2.42 -30.89
N ARG A 492 18.36 2.67 -30.07
CA ARG A 492 18.26 3.85 -29.21
C ARG A 492 17.82 3.49 -27.80
N ILE A 493 18.15 4.36 -26.85
CA ILE A 493 17.65 4.31 -25.47
C ILE A 493 17.06 5.67 -25.12
N VAL A 494 15.81 5.71 -24.67
CA VAL A 494 15.28 6.89 -23.97
C VAL A 494 15.62 6.78 -22.49
N TYR A 495 15.98 7.90 -21.86
CA TYR A 495 16.26 7.96 -20.43
C TYR A 495 15.97 9.34 -19.88
N ARG A 496 15.88 9.44 -18.55
CA ARG A 496 15.66 10.69 -17.82
C ARG A 496 16.98 11.26 -17.32
N VAL A 497 17.16 12.58 -17.42
CA VAL A 497 18.21 13.33 -16.72
C VAL A 497 17.62 14.19 -15.61
N TRP A 498 18.37 14.37 -14.52
CA TRP A 498 17.95 15.22 -13.41
C TRP A 498 19.15 15.90 -12.74
N SER A 499 19.08 17.22 -12.64
CA SER A 499 19.93 18.07 -11.81
C SER A 499 19.17 19.34 -11.42
N GLU A 500 19.82 20.24 -10.68
CA GLU A 500 19.25 21.55 -10.38
C GLU A 500 18.97 22.35 -11.67
N THR A 501 19.86 22.28 -12.65
CA THR A 501 19.86 23.12 -13.86
C THR A 501 19.40 22.42 -15.13
N ASP A 502 19.39 21.09 -15.17
CA ASP A 502 18.98 20.31 -16.34
C ASP A 502 18.04 19.16 -15.96
N LYS A 503 16.93 19.04 -16.69
CA LYS A 503 15.88 18.05 -16.47
C LYS A 503 15.31 17.57 -17.80
N GLY A 504 14.51 16.51 -17.74
CA GLY A 504 13.74 16.01 -18.87
C GLY A 504 14.31 14.75 -19.48
N LEU A 505 13.88 14.47 -20.70
CA LEU A 505 14.14 13.22 -21.39
C LEU A 505 15.23 13.40 -22.44
N ARG A 506 15.98 12.33 -22.66
CA ARG A 506 17.05 12.22 -23.65
C ARG A 506 16.89 10.95 -24.46
N ILE A 507 17.31 10.99 -25.72
CA ILE A 507 17.44 9.78 -26.55
C ILE A 507 18.91 9.63 -26.94
N LEU A 508 19.52 8.52 -26.52
CA LEU A 508 20.87 8.11 -26.91
C LEU A 508 20.80 7.20 -28.13
N ASP A 509 21.53 7.55 -29.20
CA ASP A 509 21.82 6.64 -30.30
C ASP A 509 23.01 5.75 -29.93
N LEU A 510 22.82 4.42 -29.95
CA LEU A 510 23.83 3.45 -29.53
C LEU A 510 24.95 3.24 -30.54
N ASN A 511 24.71 3.55 -31.82
CA ASN A 511 25.69 3.43 -32.89
C ASN A 511 26.63 4.63 -32.89
N THR A 512 26.08 5.85 -32.81
CA THR A 512 26.86 7.09 -32.90
C THR A 512 27.28 7.64 -31.54
N ARG A 513 26.69 7.16 -30.44
CA ARG A 513 26.86 7.70 -29.08
C ARG A 513 26.51 9.18 -28.95
N LYS A 514 25.56 9.63 -29.79
CA LYS A 514 25.05 11.00 -29.73
C LYS A 514 23.73 11.00 -28.97
N THR A 515 23.53 12.06 -28.19
CA THR A 515 22.31 12.26 -27.40
C THR A 515 21.49 13.40 -27.98
N MET A 516 20.20 13.18 -28.14
CA MET A 516 19.19 14.20 -28.44
C MET A 516 18.48 14.64 -27.15
N VAL A 517 18.23 15.94 -27.01
CA VAL A 517 17.31 16.48 -26.00
C VAL A 517 15.89 16.27 -26.48
N LEU A 518 15.11 15.47 -25.77
CA LEU A 518 13.71 15.18 -26.13
C LEU A 518 12.76 16.16 -25.42
N THR A 519 12.99 16.41 -24.12
CA THR A 519 12.22 17.38 -23.33
C THR A 519 13.12 18.06 -22.29
N THR A 520 12.63 19.14 -21.70
CA THR A 520 13.32 19.94 -20.66
C THR A 520 12.53 20.07 -19.36
N GLU A 521 11.34 19.50 -19.29
CA GLU A 521 10.45 19.56 -18.12
C GLU A 521 10.86 18.52 -17.06
N PRO A 522 10.30 18.57 -15.83
CA PRO A 522 10.52 17.56 -14.78
C PRO A 522 9.86 16.20 -15.09
N ASP A 523 10.29 15.58 -16.19
CA ASP A 523 9.81 14.31 -16.71
C ASP A 523 10.54 13.12 -16.07
N ASN A 524 9.84 11.99 -15.93
CA ASN A 524 10.35 10.81 -15.25
C ASN A 524 9.82 9.51 -15.87
N LEU A 525 10.54 8.41 -15.63
CA LEU A 525 10.17 7.04 -15.99
C LEU A 525 9.72 6.87 -17.47
N PRO A 526 10.56 7.21 -18.46
CA PRO A 526 10.17 7.08 -19.86
C PRO A 526 10.14 5.61 -20.32
N GLY A 527 9.19 5.26 -21.18
CA GLY A 527 9.04 3.93 -21.78
C GLY A 527 8.63 3.98 -23.26
N TRP A 528 9.37 3.30 -24.13
CA TRP A 528 8.98 3.16 -25.55
C TRP A 528 7.76 2.28 -25.71
N SER A 529 6.86 2.67 -26.63
CA SER A 529 5.76 1.83 -27.05
C SER A 529 6.27 0.61 -27.84
N PRO A 530 5.57 -0.55 -27.78
CA PRO A 530 6.01 -1.75 -28.49
C PRO A 530 6.18 -1.56 -30.01
N ASP A 531 5.40 -0.67 -30.61
CA ASP A 531 5.43 -0.32 -32.04
C ASP A 531 6.46 0.77 -32.41
N GLY A 532 7.07 1.41 -31.40
CA GLY A 532 8.07 2.44 -31.60
C GLY A 532 7.52 3.82 -31.98
N THR A 533 6.20 4.02 -31.94
CA THR A 533 5.60 5.29 -32.39
C THR A 533 5.54 6.35 -31.30
N ARG A 534 5.60 5.95 -30.01
CA ARG A 534 5.49 6.84 -28.87
C ARG A 534 6.41 6.46 -27.71
N ILE A 535 6.60 7.42 -26.82
CA ILE A 535 7.24 7.26 -25.52
C ILE A 535 6.23 7.72 -24.46
N VAL A 536 5.93 6.87 -23.48
CA VAL A 536 5.14 7.22 -22.28
C VAL A 536 6.09 7.74 -21.20
N PHE A 537 5.67 8.69 -20.38
CA PHE A 537 6.43 9.21 -19.24
C PHE A 537 5.49 9.87 -18.23
N THR A 538 5.99 10.18 -17.03
CA THR A 538 5.27 11.02 -16.06
C THR A 538 5.91 12.40 -15.95
N ARG A 539 5.11 13.46 -15.85
CA ARG A 539 5.59 14.85 -15.69
C ARG A 539 5.07 15.44 -14.39
N LYS A 540 5.95 16.10 -13.62
CA LYS A 540 5.54 16.93 -12.48
C LYS A 540 5.05 18.29 -12.98
N GLU A 541 3.82 18.63 -12.68
CA GLU A 541 3.23 19.95 -12.91
C GLU A 541 3.09 20.67 -11.58
N VAL A 542 3.62 21.90 -11.50
CA VAL A 542 3.57 22.73 -10.28
C VAL A 542 2.63 23.89 -10.52
N ASN A 543 1.68 24.12 -9.60
CA ASN A 543 0.81 25.28 -9.66
C ASN A 543 1.66 26.55 -9.56
N PRO A 544 1.55 27.48 -10.53
CA PRO A 544 2.38 28.68 -10.57
C PRO A 544 2.13 29.64 -9.40
N ASN A 545 0.99 29.53 -8.73
CA ASN A 545 0.60 30.37 -7.60
C ASN A 545 0.83 29.72 -6.24
N ASP A 546 1.08 28.40 -6.18
CA ASP A 546 1.34 27.68 -4.94
C ASP A 546 2.19 26.44 -5.21
N ALA A 547 3.49 26.51 -4.90
CA ALA A 547 4.41 25.41 -5.10
C ALA A 547 4.06 24.14 -4.30
N ASN A 548 3.16 24.22 -3.31
CA ASN A 548 2.69 23.05 -2.55
C ASN A 548 1.67 22.23 -3.33
N LYS A 549 1.03 22.85 -4.32
CA LYS A 549 0.04 22.22 -5.17
C LYS A 549 0.76 21.77 -6.44
N PHE A 550 1.18 20.51 -6.44
CA PHE A 550 1.70 19.86 -7.62
C PHE A 550 1.00 18.52 -7.82
N HIS A 551 1.09 18.00 -9.03
CA HIS A 551 0.64 16.66 -9.38
C HIS A 551 1.59 16.06 -10.42
N PHE A 552 1.52 14.74 -10.57
CA PHE A 552 2.18 14.02 -11.65
C PHE A 552 1.15 13.46 -12.58
N ASP A 553 1.35 13.58 -13.89
CA ASP A 553 0.45 13.03 -14.90
C ASP A 553 1.17 12.14 -15.89
N VAL A 554 0.43 11.22 -16.48
CA VAL A 554 0.91 10.40 -17.59
C VAL A 554 0.83 11.20 -18.89
N TYR A 555 1.95 11.25 -19.60
CA TYR A 555 2.08 11.87 -20.90
C TYR A 555 2.60 10.88 -21.94
N THR A 556 2.32 11.15 -23.21
CA THR A 556 3.05 10.55 -24.33
C THR A 556 3.64 11.60 -25.25
N ILE A 557 4.72 11.25 -25.96
CA ILE A 557 5.38 12.08 -26.96
C ILE A 557 5.86 11.21 -28.12
N LYS A 558 6.00 11.76 -29.32
CA LYS A 558 6.68 11.06 -30.42
C LYS A 558 8.19 11.07 -30.20
N PRO A 559 8.94 10.06 -30.71
CA PRO A 559 10.39 10.01 -30.57
C PRO A 559 11.16 11.18 -31.20
N ASP A 560 10.51 11.99 -32.05
CA ASP A 560 11.08 13.21 -32.65
C ASP A 560 10.85 14.47 -31.80
N GLY A 561 10.20 14.35 -30.63
CA GLY A 561 9.89 15.45 -29.72
C GLY A 561 8.58 16.16 -30.01
N THR A 562 7.83 15.76 -31.05
CA THR A 562 6.55 16.38 -31.39
C THR A 562 5.36 15.70 -30.72
N ASP A 563 4.19 16.35 -30.74
CA ASP A 563 2.90 15.76 -30.34
C ASP A 563 2.89 15.23 -28.89
N VAL A 564 3.36 16.07 -27.96
CA VAL A 564 3.22 15.86 -26.51
C VAL A 564 1.75 15.89 -26.12
N ARG A 565 1.28 14.84 -25.43
CA ARG A 565 -0.11 14.68 -24.99
C ARG A 565 -0.19 14.25 -23.55
N ARG A 566 -1.01 14.94 -22.77
CA ARG A 566 -1.41 14.51 -21.43
C ARG A 566 -2.54 13.49 -21.56
N LEU A 567 -2.46 12.37 -20.82
CA LEU A 567 -3.44 11.29 -20.89
C LEU A 567 -4.31 11.16 -19.62
N THR A 568 -3.89 11.74 -18.49
CA THR A 568 -4.60 11.68 -17.20
C THR A 568 -5.08 13.05 -16.72
N PRO A 569 -6.18 13.14 -15.95
CA PRO A 569 -6.65 14.39 -15.39
C PRO A 569 -5.73 14.93 -14.27
N PRO A 570 -5.78 16.26 -14.00
CA PRO A 570 -5.05 16.87 -12.88
C PRO A 570 -5.64 16.50 -11.53
N GLY A 571 -4.86 16.77 -10.48
CA GLY A 571 -5.29 16.62 -9.10
C GLY A 571 -4.45 15.59 -8.37
N ALA A 572 -4.67 14.31 -8.66
CA ALA A 572 -3.97 13.17 -8.07
C ALA A 572 -2.55 12.96 -8.63
N ASN A 573 -1.75 12.10 -7.98
CA ASN A 573 -0.42 11.73 -8.48
C ASN A 573 -0.47 10.45 -9.30
N GLN A 574 0.01 10.52 -10.54
CA GLN A 574 0.17 9.38 -11.42
C GLN A 574 1.64 8.96 -11.53
N ALA A 575 1.91 7.67 -11.47
CA ALA A 575 3.25 7.11 -11.30
C ALA A 575 3.46 5.84 -12.13
N HIS A 576 4.72 5.43 -12.30
CA HIS A 576 5.09 4.11 -12.83
C HIS A 576 4.42 3.71 -14.14
N ALA A 577 4.16 4.69 -15.03
CA ALA A 577 3.54 4.42 -16.32
C ALA A 577 4.43 3.53 -17.20
N THR A 578 3.85 2.45 -17.71
CA THR A 578 4.51 1.48 -18.58
C THR A 578 3.56 1.04 -19.68
N TRP A 579 4.14 0.63 -20.82
CA TRP A 579 3.37 -0.03 -21.87
C TRP A 579 3.12 -1.48 -21.51
N THR A 580 1.89 -1.92 -21.73
CA THR A 580 1.55 -3.34 -21.70
C THR A 580 1.86 -3.97 -23.06
N TRP A 581 2.00 -5.30 -23.09
CA TRP A 581 2.35 -6.04 -24.30
C TRP A 581 1.33 -5.84 -25.45
N ASP A 582 0.07 -5.57 -25.12
CA ASP A 582 -1.04 -5.33 -26.04
C ASP A 582 -1.20 -3.86 -26.46
N GLY A 583 -0.24 -3.00 -26.10
CA GLY A 583 -0.21 -1.60 -26.51
C GLY A 583 -1.11 -0.66 -25.69
N ARG A 584 -1.62 -1.12 -24.55
CA ARG A 584 -2.24 -0.26 -23.53
C ARG A 584 -1.16 0.33 -22.61
N ILE A 585 -1.57 1.20 -21.70
CA ILE A 585 -0.71 1.81 -20.69
C ILE A 585 -1.23 1.42 -19.32
N ALA A 586 -0.35 0.89 -18.46
CA ALA A 586 -0.63 0.63 -17.06
C ALA A 586 0.21 1.56 -16.18
N TYR A 587 -0.34 1.99 -15.04
CA TYR A 587 0.28 3.01 -14.18
C TYR A 587 -0.36 3.01 -12.79
N SER A 588 0.28 3.62 -11.81
CA SER A 588 -0.29 3.83 -10.47
C SER A 588 -0.93 5.22 -10.38
N SER A 589 -2.03 5.34 -9.64
CA SER A 589 -2.83 6.57 -9.57
C SER A 589 -3.50 6.75 -8.22
N GLY A 590 -3.45 7.99 -7.72
CA GLY A 590 -4.19 8.46 -6.55
C GLY A 590 -5.62 8.95 -6.83
N GLU A 591 -6.20 8.69 -8.01
CA GLU A 591 -7.54 9.20 -8.38
C GLU A 591 -8.65 8.76 -7.40
N TYR A 592 -8.51 7.60 -6.74
CA TYR A 592 -9.43 7.17 -5.69
C TYR A 592 -8.97 7.55 -4.27
N GLY A 593 -7.91 8.35 -4.13
CA GLY A 593 -7.42 8.87 -2.85
C GLY A 593 -7.00 7.79 -1.84
N PHE A 594 -6.85 8.22 -0.59
CA PHE A 594 -6.42 7.34 0.49
C PHE A 594 -7.51 6.34 0.88
N ARG A 595 -7.10 5.20 1.45
CA ARG A 595 -8.00 4.21 2.08
C ARG A 595 -8.10 4.37 3.60
N ASP A 596 -7.15 5.08 4.19
CA ASP A 596 -7.10 5.44 5.60
C ASP A 596 -6.39 6.78 5.79
N GLU A 597 -6.32 7.26 7.03
CA GLU A 597 -5.58 8.46 7.41
C GLU A 597 -4.07 8.28 7.13
N LEU A 598 -3.48 9.19 6.35
CA LEU A 598 -2.08 9.15 5.88
C LEU A 598 -1.07 8.93 7.03
N SER A 599 -1.38 9.47 8.20
CA SER A 599 -0.52 9.38 9.39
C SER A 599 -0.41 7.96 9.97
N LEU A 600 -1.32 7.06 9.62
CA LEU A 600 -1.44 5.72 10.19
C LEU A 600 -0.67 4.67 9.39
N TYR A 601 -0.37 4.94 8.12
CA TYR A 601 0.50 4.11 7.29
C TYR A 601 1.91 3.98 7.86
N ASP A 602 2.63 2.96 7.43
CA ASP A 602 4.03 2.74 7.76
C ASP A 602 4.80 2.35 6.50
N ASP A 603 5.96 2.97 6.30
CA ASP A 603 6.93 2.70 5.22
C ASP A 603 6.33 2.53 3.80
N THR A 604 5.19 3.19 3.55
CA THR A 604 4.51 3.24 2.26
C THR A 604 4.74 4.62 1.65
N PHE A 605 5.05 4.73 0.36
CA PHE A 605 5.42 6.02 -0.26
C PHE A 605 4.20 6.74 -0.85
N GLN A 606 3.31 5.98 -1.49
CA GLN A 606 2.06 6.45 -2.09
C GLN A 606 0.90 5.55 -1.65
N PRO A 607 0.46 5.64 -0.39
CA PRO A 607 -0.64 4.83 0.10
C PRO A 607 -2.00 5.13 -0.58
N ASP A 608 -2.09 6.21 -1.35
CA ASP A 608 -3.20 6.52 -2.25
C ASP A 608 -3.07 5.86 -3.63
N GLY A 609 -1.92 5.26 -3.98
CA GLY A 609 -1.64 4.72 -5.30
C GLY A 609 -2.27 3.35 -5.55
N GLN A 610 -3.36 3.31 -6.33
CA GLN A 610 -3.88 2.08 -6.93
C GLN A 610 -3.32 1.91 -8.34
N ASN A 611 -3.29 0.68 -8.87
CA ASN A 611 -2.90 0.46 -10.27
C ASN A 611 -4.11 0.59 -11.20
N TRP A 612 -3.87 1.15 -12.37
CA TRP A 612 -4.85 1.46 -13.40
C TRP A 612 -4.34 1.02 -14.77
N VAL A 613 -5.27 0.86 -15.71
CA VAL A 613 -4.98 0.63 -17.12
C VAL A 613 -5.82 1.57 -17.98
N MET A 614 -5.28 1.95 -19.14
CA MET A 614 -5.98 2.75 -20.17
C MET A 614 -5.46 2.39 -21.57
N ASN A 615 -6.23 2.75 -22.61
CA ASN A 615 -5.76 2.68 -23.99
C ASN A 615 -4.62 3.68 -24.24
N ALA A 616 -3.87 3.47 -25.32
CA ALA A 616 -2.73 4.32 -25.72
C ALA A 616 -3.08 5.81 -25.90
N ASP A 617 -4.36 6.12 -26.16
CA ASP A 617 -4.88 7.48 -26.33
C ASP A 617 -5.46 8.09 -25.05
N GLY A 618 -5.42 7.37 -23.93
CA GLY A 618 -5.98 7.78 -22.63
C GLY A 618 -7.45 7.41 -22.41
N SER A 619 -8.11 6.76 -23.36
CA SER A 619 -9.48 6.28 -23.21
C SER A 619 -9.56 4.97 -22.39
N ASP A 620 -10.77 4.59 -21.98
CA ASP A 620 -11.06 3.35 -21.23
C ASP A 620 -10.23 3.19 -19.94
N ARG A 621 -10.00 4.30 -19.25
CA ARG A 621 -9.27 4.34 -17.97
C ARG A 621 -10.09 3.69 -16.85
N HIS A 622 -9.52 2.71 -16.16
CA HIS A 622 -10.09 2.13 -14.95
C HIS A 622 -9.03 1.51 -14.02
N ALA A 623 -9.34 1.46 -12.73
CA ALA A 623 -8.50 0.82 -11.73
C ALA A 623 -8.52 -0.72 -11.90
N ILE A 624 -7.39 -1.35 -11.62
CA ILE A 624 -7.20 -2.81 -11.62
C ILE A 624 -6.75 -3.35 -10.25
N THR A 625 -6.50 -2.48 -9.27
CA THR A 625 -6.34 -2.85 -7.86
C THR A 625 -7.12 -1.91 -6.95
N ASP A 626 -7.44 -2.41 -5.76
CA ASP A 626 -8.00 -1.59 -4.68
C ASP A 626 -7.60 -2.15 -3.32
N THR A 627 -6.51 -1.63 -2.77
CA THR A 627 -5.90 -2.13 -1.54
C THR A 627 -5.64 -0.99 -0.58
N LEU A 628 -5.51 -1.31 0.71
CA LEU A 628 -5.07 -0.35 1.71
C LEU A 628 -3.65 0.15 1.39
N TRP A 629 -2.79 -0.75 0.92
CA TRP A 629 -1.36 -0.55 0.68
C TRP A 629 -1.07 0.02 -0.71
N GLU A 630 0.18 0.41 -0.96
CA GLU A 630 0.62 0.81 -2.29
C GLU A 630 0.90 -0.44 -3.14
N ASP A 631 0.14 -0.62 -4.23
CA ASP A 631 0.47 -1.57 -5.28
C ASP A 631 1.03 -0.78 -6.48
N SER A 632 2.20 -1.17 -6.99
CA SER A 632 2.93 -0.40 -8.00
C SER A 632 3.52 -1.25 -9.12
N MET A 633 3.93 -0.58 -10.19
CA MET A 633 4.70 -1.13 -11.33
C MET A 633 4.05 -2.36 -12.00
N PRO A 634 2.79 -2.23 -12.48
CA PRO A 634 2.04 -3.33 -13.07
C PRO A 634 2.67 -3.82 -14.38
N LEU A 635 2.75 -5.15 -14.56
CA LEU A 635 3.17 -5.77 -15.81
C LEU A 635 2.27 -6.97 -16.16
N TYR A 636 1.63 -6.92 -17.32
CA TYR A 636 0.89 -8.07 -17.85
C TYR A 636 1.80 -9.05 -18.59
N ILE A 637 1.67 -10.33 -18.28
CA ILE A 637 2.30 -11.45 -18.98
C ILE A 637 1.19 -12.27 -19.63
N PRO A 638 1.02 -12.22 -20.96
CA PRO A 638 -0.02 -12.99 -21.63
C PRO A 638 0.29 -14.48 -21.60
N LYS A 639 -0.77 -15.28 -21.55
CA LYS A 639 -0.72 -16.70 -21.85
C LYS A 639 -0.70 -16.87 -23.38
N LEU A 640 0.46 -17.21 -23.93
CA LEU A 640 0.68 -17.39 -25.36
C LEU A 640 0.10 -18.70 -25.91
#